data_AF-A0A068Y3Y3-F1
#
_entry.id   AF-A0A068Y3Y3-F1
#
_cell.length_a   1.000
_cell.length_b   1.000
_cell.length_c   1.000
_cell.angle_alpha   90.00
_cell.angle_beta   90.00
_cell.angle_gamma   90.00
#
_symmetry.space_group_name_H-M   'P 1'
#
loop_
_entity.id
_entity.type
_entity.pdbx_description
1 polymer ?
#
loop_
_entity_poly.entity_id
_entity_poly.type
_entity_poly.pdbx_seq_one_letter_code
_entity_poly.pdbx_strand_id
1 'polypeptide(L)'
;MLLSLIILTVRTFAFCNAASTSSKSVHYVVQEECGPGTYIGNPIRDANIQSENKQPLFIKLMYGKQGDFALNETTGDLRTTRHLDREALCGRGVHPRRKLNPLPPQRADSIKTPKEIKYAKVVISTAASSQKCQVELSMVVHSGDNLLETWINVHIVVQDLNDNWPYFEEGSWNLTLSELTSVGATFQLPQAVDLDEPERSVLRYGLADESFPSCRNHFSITCQSEIVSCDLRLVLEKPVDFEVCQHHHLILFAEDSGSTEAILPIRVNIKNENEHQPRFIQSNTHLSIPRDSQSGIPLTKFHAVDKDAGKDGEITFLTNSTYFEVTDGKLLLTRSLLHYPEKKMKVFVTATDAGNPPRHSTLEVAVEITGEEAELQPGKIFIKPLGGEAISGSDAPILLPNSAEKDTLVALIWTEGGTSKVSCSMHPAPSHFSLENAGLLMGKPTFTLKVNKSYNFSQKFDIIRSRVEAQDVRVTCGSSQLSLHIRLAPPPGQQFRFPQKEVYLSIEESSSPIIGFYTLRPLNGVGEIYFKKDRNSPECSRMHVNSRTGVLSIPHGIDREVTPELRCRFSASDSDHPANRIRVDIVITVKDINDCAPSLSQLYFSLPEFDGLMQTPTLPTWTPLLKLDALDLDEGLNGSVHFELRSVKAFCNGSNNDRIPEFRLSTESGEVSIKGKDYPLLNREEISEIVLFVYLYDLGSPFRLSATYEVKFTLEDVNDNAPIFFDSESEALLQNMPWYRSTDPVPGFWTQIRIYDPDLGENGTTVLSVLEKPPADSTDPNLRPHQVTLFKDGRLWVAEELVKGVALQVVYLRAVDMGSRRQLHSEAKLIVDPESDQHGRNQLKRPMFVRSNSYSAGQFMQKLVRLKDNFTAAPVAMSKAHVILLIVGVSLICCILASTCVACVVLRK
;
A
#
# COMPACT_ATOMS: atom_id res chain seq x y z
N MET A 1 -64.25 51.65 14.97
CA MET A 1 -63.09 50.74 14.82
C MET A 1 -62.58 50.35 16.20
N LEU A 2 -63.01 49.20 16.76
CA LEU A 2 -62.44 48.69 18.03
C LEU A 2 -62.41 47.14 18.08
N LEU A 3 -63.25 46.46 17.29
CA LEU A 3 -63.29 44.98 17.24
C LEU A 3 -62.14 44.37 16.41
N SER A 4 -61.55 45.13 15.49
CA SER A 4 -60.49 44.66 14.58
C SER A 4 -59.09 44.61 15.21
N LEU A 5 -58.88 45.18 16.40
CA LEU A 5 -57.57 45.20 17.06
C LEU A 5 -57.37 44.04 18.06
N ILE A 6 -58.46 43.45 18.57
CA ILE A 6 -58.42 42.37 19.57
C ILE A 6 -58.24 40.99 18.90
N ILE A 7 -58.73 40.82 17.67
CA ILE A 7 -58.53 39.57 16.91
C ILE A 7 -57.07 39.39 16.49
N LEU A 8 -56.30 40.48 16.38
CA LEU A 8 -54.89 40.42 15.98
C LEU A 8 -53.95 40.02 17.14
N THR A 9 -54.31 40.27 18.40
CA THR A 9 -53.50 39.88 19.58
C THR A 9 -53.72 38.45 20.05
N VAL A 10 -54.82 37.81 19.66
CA VAL A 10 -55.09 36.37 19.96
C VAL A 10 -54.53 35.44 18.87
N ARG A 11 -54.22 35.94 17.67
CA ARG A 11 -53.55 35.16 16.61
C ARG A 11 -52.02 35.27 16.58
N THR A 12 -51.41 36.09 17.44
CA THR A 12 -49.94 36.21 17.58
C THR A 12 -49.35 35.39 18.71
N PHE A 13 -50.15 34.61 19.45
CA PHE A 13 -49.70 33.68 20.51
C PHE A 13 -49.86 32.20 20.16
N ALA A 14 -50.06 31.88 18.87
CA ALA A 14 -50.19 30.52 18.34
C ALA A 14 -49.17 30.22 17.21
N PHE A 15 -48.08 31.00 17.14
CA PHE A 15 -47.01 30.87 16.14
C PHE A 15 -45.61 31.00 16.77
N CYS A 16 -45.38 30.27 17.87
CA CYS A 16 -44.03 30.12 18.44
C CYS A 16 -43.79 28.77 19.16
N ASN A 17 -44.47 27.70 18.73
CA ASN A 17 -43.92 26.35 18.86
C ASN A 17 -43.27 26.03 17.52
N ALA A 18 -41.99 26.38 17.36
CA ALA A 18 -41.17 25.75 16.34
C ALA A 18 -41.07 24.26 16.71
N ALA A 19 -41.49 23.36 15.82
CA ALA A 19 -41.24 21.94 16.00
C ALA A 19 -39.72 21.75 16.08
N SER A 20 -39.22 21.29 17.22
CA SER A 20 -37.79 21.20 17.49
C SER A 20 -37.21 19.99 16.77
N THR A 21 -36.91 20.16 15.48
CA THR A 21 -36.26 19.16 14.64
C THR A 21 -34.90 18.81 15.22
N SER A 22 -34.82 17.68 15.92
CA SER A 22 -33.57 17.17 16.47
C SER A 22 -32.83 16.41 15.37
N SER A 23 -31.52 16.64 15.24
CA SER A 23 -30.67 15.88 14.33
C SER A 23 -29.66 15.09 15.16
N LYS A 24 -29.49 13.81 14.83
CA LYS A 24 -28.49 12.91 15.39
C LYS A 24 -27.67 12.27 14.27
N SER A 25 -26.51 11.73 14.62
CA SER A 25 -25.67 10.94 13.72
C SER A 25 -25.20 9.65 14.39
N VAL A 26 -25.04 8.60 13.60
CA VAL A 26 -24.45 7.31 13.98
C VAL A 26 -23.52 6.83 12.87
N HIS A 27 -22.52 6.05 13.26
CA HIS A 27 -21.43 5.62 12.40
C HIS A 27 -21.31 4.09 12.47
N TYR A 28 -21.31 3.45 11.31
CA TYR A 28 -21.13 2.01 11.16
C TYR A 28 -19.96 1.73 10.23
N VAL A 29 -19.28 0.61 10.48
CA VAL A 29 -18.30 0.02 9.60
C VAL A 29 -18.84 -1.35 9.18
N VAL A 30 -18.71 -1.67 7.90
CA VAL A 30 -19.10 -2.97 7.35
C VAL A 30 -18.01 -3.43 6.41
N GLN A 31 -17.56 -4.67 6.55
CA GLN A 31 -16.61 -5.24 5.60
C GLN A 31 -17.28 -5.43 4.24
N GLU A 32 -16.52 -5.30 3.16
CA GLU A 32 -16.99 -5.71 1.84
C GLU A 32 -16.98 -7.24 1.64
N GLU A 33 -17.41 -7.68 0.45
CA GLU A 33 -17.74 -9.06 0.11
C GLU A 33 -18.80 -9.71 1.02
N CYS A 34 -19.50 -8.90 1.84
CA CYS A 34 -20.62 -9.33 2.66
C CYS A 34 -21.86 -9.62 1.81
N GLY A 35 -22.43 -10.82 2.01
CA GLY A 35 -23.61 -11.27 1.28
C GLY A 35 -24.91 -10.52 1.64
N PRO A 36 -26.02 -10.79 0.92
CA PRO A 36 -27.32 -10.17 1.16
C PRO A 36 -27.92 -10.53 2.53
N GLY A 37 -28.66 -9.58 3.11
CA GLY A 37 -29.31 -9.71 4.42
C GLY A 37 -28.37 -9.55 5.62
N THR A 38 -27.09 -9.27 5.38
CA THR A 38 -26.08 -8.97 6.40
C THR A 38 -26.54 -7.79 7.24
N TYR A 39 -26.42 -7.91 8.55
CA TYR A 39 -26.80 -6.87 9.50
C TYR A 39 -25.76 -5.74 9.51
N ILE A 40 -26.17 -4.50 9.74
CA ILE A 40 -25.25 -3.35 9.86
C ILE A 40 -25.42 -2.65 11.20
N GLY A 41 -26.65 -2.36 11.62
CA GLY A 41 -26.90 -1.54 12.81
C GLY A 41 -28.38 -1.33 13.12
N ASN A 42 -28.66 -0.67 14.25
CA ASN A 42 -29.98 -0.13 14.56
C ASN A 42 -29.89 1.37 14.90
N PRO A 43 -29.94 2.27 13.90
CA PRO A 43 -29.73 3.70 14.11
C PRO A 43 -30.61 4.34 15.18
N ILE A 44 -31.82 3.80 15.43
CA ILE A 44 -32.75 4.29 16.45
C ILE A 44 -32.21 4.04 17.86
N ARG A 45 -31.78 2.79 18.09
CA ARG A 45 -31.20 2.32 19.36
C ARG A 45 -29.84 2.96 19.61
N ASP A 46 -28.99 2.96 18.58
CA ASP A 46 -27.59 3.33 18.72
C ASP A 46 -27.43 4.85 18.85
N ALA A 47 -28.32 5.64 18.23
CA ALA A 47 -28.50 7.09 18.49
C ALA A 47 -29.21 7.41 19.82
N ASN A 48 -29.58 6.39 20.62
CA ASN A 48 -30.31 6.52 21.88
C ASN A 48 -31.59 7.38 21.74
N ILE A 49 -32.48 6.99 20.81
CA ILE A 49 -33.85 7.55 20.71
C ILE A 49 -34.79 6.67 21.53
N GLN A 50 -35.36 7.22 22.59
CA GLN A 50 -36.30 6.52 23.46
C GLN A 50 -37.72 6.99 23.18
N SER A 51 -38.66 6.05 23.02
CA SER A 51 -40.09 6.35 22.90
C SER A 51 -40.65 6.75 24.27
N GLU A 52 -40.79 8.05 24.51
CA GLU A 52 -41.14 8.64 25.82
C GLU A 52 -42.42 8.05 26.46
N ASN A 53 -43.33 7.51 25.66
CA ASN A 53 -44.62 6.97 26.13
C ASN A 53 -44.94 5.56 25.58
N LYS A 54 -43.94 4.79 25.13
CA LYS A 54 -44.12 3.49 24.43
C LYS A 54 -45.05 3.56 23.20
N GLN A 55 -45.17 4.74 22.58
CA GLN A 55 -45.86 4.89 21.30
C GLN A 55 -45.03 4.24 20.18
N PRO A 56 -45.67 3.71 19.12
CA PRO A 56 -44.94 3.23 17.96
C PRO A 56 -44.16 4.37 17.33
N LEU A 57 -42.86 4.14 17.12
CA LEU A 57 -42.02 5.01 16.31
C LEU A 57 -42.28 4.66 14.84
N PHE A 58 -42.61 5.67 14.05
CA PHE A 58 -42.64 5.55 12.60
C PHE A 58 -41.25 5.94 12.08
N ILE A 59 -40.58 4.98 11.45
CA ILE A 59 -39.20 5.10 10.99
C ILE A 59 -39.21 5.01 9.47
N LYS A 60 -38.59 5.97 8.78
CA LYS A 60 -38.53 5.96 7.31
C LYS A 60 -37.19 6.40 6.76
N LEU A 61 -36.66 5.62 5.82
CA LEU A 61 -35.47 5.94 5.04
C LEU A 61 -35.82 7.01 3.99
N MET A 62 -35.31 8.23 4.18
CA MET A 62 -35.64 9.40 3.35
C MET A 62 -34.61 9.63 2.23
N TYR A 63 -33.34 9.27 2.47
CA TYR A 63 -32.24 9.38 1.52
C TYR A 63 -31.25 8.23 1.71
N GLY A 64 -30.62 7.78 0.63
CA GLY A 64 -29.59 6.73 0.66
C GLY A 64 -29.72 5.71 -0.48
N LYS A 65 -28.74 4.79 -0.57
CA LYS A 65 -28.69 3.73 -1.59
C LYS A 65 -29.68 2.58 -1.28
N GLN A 66 -30.97 2.79 -1.56
CA GLN A 66 -32.05 1.79 -1.33
C GLN A 66 -31.90 0.48 -2.15
N GLY A 67 -31.06 0.46 -3.17
CA GLY A 67 -30.69 -0.76 -3.91
C GLY A 67 -29.63 -1.62 -3.23
N ASP A 68 -28.92 -1.06 -2.23
CA ASP A 68 -27.81 -1.66 -1.49
C ASP A 68 -28.15 -1.93 -0.01
N PHE A 69 -29.01 -1.08 0.57
CA PHE A 69 -29.38 -1.11 1.98
C PHE A 69 -30.90 -1.07 2.19
N ALA A 70 -31.40 -1.99 3.01
CA ALA A 70 -32.78 -2.04 3.45
C ALA A 70 -32.88 -1.66 4.94
N LEU A 71 -33.76 -0.71 5.24
CA LEU A 71 -34.17 -0.35 6.60
C LEU A 71 -35.50 -1.03 6.92
N ASN A 72 -35.58 -1.76 8.03
CA ASN A 72 -36.85 -2.24 8.56
C ASN A 72 -37.58 -1.10 9.28
N GLU A 73 -38.59 -0.51 8.63
CA GLU A 73 -39.42 0.59 9.16
C GLU A 73 -40.14 0.28 10.49
N THR A 74 -40.18 -0.99 10.92
CA THR A 74 -40.81 -1.41 12.20
C THR A 74 -39.84 -1.64 13.35
N THR A 75 -38.59 -2.04 13.08
CA THR A 75 -37.58 -2.30 14.14
C THR A 75 -36.44 -1.29 14.16
N GLY A 76 -36.23 -0.56 13.07
CA GLY A 76 -35.07 0.30 12.87
C GLY A 76 -33.80 -0.43 12.44
N ASP A 77 -33.85 -1.74 12.15
CA ASP A 77 -32.68 -2.50 11.74
C ASP A 77 -32.28 -2.21 10.29
N LEU A 78 -31.00 -1.96 10.07
CA LEU A 78 -30.39 -1.74 8.76
C LEU A 78 -29.62 -2.98 8.30
N ARG A 79 -29.82 -3.38 7.05
CA ARG A 79 -29.22 -4.58 6.43
C ARG A 79 -28.81 -4.34 4.98
N THR A 80 -27.89 -5.16 4.45
CA THR A 80 -27.60 -5.24 3.01
C THR A 80 -28.77 -5.89 2.25
N THR A 81 -29.06 -5.43 1.02
CA THR A 81 -30.03 -6.04 0.09
C THR A 81 -29.40 -6.99 -0.90
N ARG A 82 -28.16 -6.71 -1.30
CA ARG A 82 -27.35 -7.48 -2.25
C ARG A 82 -25.95 -7.73 -1.67
N HIS A 83 -25.12 -8.41 -2.46
CA HIS A 83 -23.69 -8.53 -2.22
C HIS A 83 -23.02 -7.14 -2.22
N LEU A 84 -22.15 -6.88 -1.24
CA LEU A 84 -21.60 -5.55 -0.96
C LEU A 84 -20.13 -5.45 -1.45
N ASP A 85 -19.94 -5.15 -2.75
CA ASP A 85 -18.62 -4.94 -3.36
C ASP A 85 -18.27 -3.43 -3.42
N ARG A 86 -17.09 -3.04 -2.91
CA ARG A 86 -16.71 -1.64 -2.68
C ARG A 86 -16.33 -0.95 -3.99
N GLU A 87 -15.75 -1.67 -4.95
CA GLU A 87 -15.32 -1.16 -6.26
C GLU A 87 -16.54 -0.72 -7.08
N ALA A 88 -17.65 -1.45 -7.01
CA ALA A 88 -18.92 -1.07 -7.63
C ALA A 88 -19.71 -0.03 -6.82
N LEU A 89 -19.45 0.12 -5.52
CA LEU A 89 -20.10 1.12 -4.67
C LEU A 89 -19.43 2.50 -4.71
N CYS A 90 -18.10 2.53 -4.77
CA CYS A 90 -17.26 3.72 -4.56
C CYS A 90 -16.11 3.85 -5.58
N GLY A 91 -15.84 2.82 -6.39
CA GLY A 91 -14.74 2.84 -7.35
C GLY A 91 -14.84 3.99 -8.35
N ARG A 92 -13.69 4.61 -8.63
CA ARG A 92 -13.58 5.73 -9.57
C ARG A 92 -13.89 5.21 -10.97
N GLY A 93 -15.00 5.66 -11.54
CA GLY A 93 -15.61 5.06 -12.74
C GLY A 93 -14.69 5.01 -13.97
N VAL A 94 -14.03 3.87 -14.19
CA VAL A 94 -13.34 3.51 -15.44
C VAL A 94 -14.25 2.59 -16.24
N HIS A 95 -14.51 2.91 -17.51
CA HIS A 95 -15.36 2.08 -18.36
C HIS A 95 -14.70 0.74 -18.71
N PRO A 96 -15.44 -0.39 -18.70
CA PRO A 96 -14.87 -1.70 -18.97
C PRO A 96 -14.39 -1.80 -20.43
N ARG A 97 -13.09 -2.00 -20.63
CA ARG A 97 -12.50 -2.29 -21.94
C ARG A 97 -11.69 -3.57 -21.95
N ARG A 98 -12.35 -4.60 -22.51
CA ARG A 98 -11.91 -5.98 -22.72
C ARG A 98 -11.76 -6.82 -21.45
N LYS A 99 -12.50 -7.94 -21.47
CA LYS A 99 -11.96 -9.20 -20.94
C LYS A 99 -10.71 -9.56 -21.75
N LEU A 100 -9.53 -9.17 -21.29
CA LEU A 100 -8.45 -10.16 -21.26
C LEU A 100 -8.89 -11.17 -20.21
N ASN A 101 -8.90 -12.46 -20.55
CA ASN A 101 -8.85 -13.46 -19.50
C ASN A 101 -7.48 -13.27 -18.83
N PRO A 102 -7.40 -13.09 -17.50
CA PRO A 102 -6.13 -13.27 -16.84
C PRO A 102 -5.74 -14.73 -17.06
N LEU A 103 -4.67 -14.96 -17.82
CA LEU A 103 -3.90 -16.17 -17.61
C LEU A 103 -3.38 -16.02 -16.17
N PRO A 104 -3.67 -16.97 -15.26
CA PRO A 104 -3.07 -16.91 -13.93
C PRO A 104 -1.56 -16.87 -14.13
N PRO A 105 -0.81 -16.04 -13.36
CA PRO A 105 0.63 -15.99 -13.49
C PRO A 105 1.16 -17.40 -13.25
N GLN A 106 1.66 -18.04 -14.31
CA GLN A 106 2.41 -19.29 -14.13
C GLN A 106 3.55 -18.95 -13.19
N ARG A 107 3.67 -19.69 -12.07
CA ARG A 107 4.82 -19.59 -11.18
C ARG A 107 6.07 -19.65 -12.03
N ALA A 108 6.75 -18.51 -12.17
CA ALA A 108 7.95 -18.40 -12.97
C ALA A 108 9.08 -19.08 -12.20
N ASP A 109 9.23 -20.39 -12.40
CA ASP A 109 10.14 -21.24 -11.64
C ASP A 109 11.58 -20.69 -11.72
N SER A 110 12.01 -20.09 -10.61
CA SER A 110 13.39 -19.77 -10.26
C SER A 110 14.16 -18.75 -11.13
N ILE A 111 13.96 -17.45 -10.87
CA ILE A 111 15.03 -16.45 -11.06
C ILE A 111 15.99 -16.50 -9.85
N LYS A 112 16.76 -17.59 -9.75
CA LYS A 112 17.77 -17.79 -8.69
C LYS A 112 19.07 -17.04 -8.97
N THR A 113 19.03 -15.71 -8.92
CA THR A 113 20.24 -14.85 -8.85
C THR A 113 19.96 -13.61 -8.01
N PRO A 114 20.90 -13.15 -7.16
CA PRO A 114 20.78 -11.86 -6.48
C PRO A 114 20.96 -10.72 -7.50
N LYS A 115 19.88 -10.34 -8.18
CA LYS A 115 19.83 -9.11 -8.98
C LYS A 115 19.59 -7.94 -8.04
N GLU A 116 20.31 -6.85 -8.27
CA GLU A 116 20.28 -5.64 -7.43
C GLU A 116 19.04 -4.81 -7.79
N ILE A 117 17.87 -5.23 -7.28
CA ILE A 117 16.58 -4.57 -7.57
C ILE A 117 16.59 -3.16 -6.94
N LYS A 118 16.39 -2.14 -7.78
CA LYS A 118 16.26 -0.75 -7.34
C LYS A 118 14.79 -0.44 -7.10
N TYR A 119 14.42 -0.18 -5.86
CA TYR A 119 13.03 0.11 -5.47
C TYR A 119 12.73 1.61 -5.41
N ALA A 120 11.57 1.99 -5.94
CA ALA A 120 10.91 3.26 -5.65
C ALA A 120 9.65 2.98 -4.82
N LYS A 121 9.57 3.53 -3.60
CA LYS A 121 8.36 3.44 -2.78
C LYS A 121 7.30 4.41 -3.30
N VAL A 122 6.05 3.98 -3.34
CA VAL A 122 4.91 4.88 -3.42
C VAL A 122 4.72 5.50 -2.04
N VAL A 123 4.64 6.83 -1.97
CA VAL A 123 4.34 7.54 -0.72
C VAL A 123 2.87 7.93 -0.77
N ILE A 124 2.03 7.11 -0.13
CA ILE A 124 0.62 7.41 0.08
C ILE A 124 0.52 8.71 0.89
N SER A 125 -0.25 9.68 0.40
CA SER A 125 -0.50 10.91 1.15
C SER A 125 -1.66 10.70 2.12
N THR A 126 -1.58 11.23 3.34
CA THR A 126 -2.71 11.16 4.30
C THR A 126 -3.96 11.88 3.80
N ALA A 127 -3.83 12.74 2.79
CA ALA A 127 -4.95 13.35 2.07
C ALA A 127 -5.60 12.40 1.04
N ALA A 128 -4.90 11.40 0.49
CA ALA A 128 -5.50 10.37 -0.38
C ALA A 128 -6.49 9.48 0.39
N SER A 129 -6.09 9.09 1.62
CA SER A 129 -6.87 8.30 2.57
C SER A 129 -8.19 8.96 3.00
N SER A 130 -8.32 10.29 2.82
CA SER A 130 -9.45 11.08 3.34
C SER A 130 -10.82 10.77 2.71
N GLN A 131 -10.87 9.91 1.68
CA GLN A 131 -12.11 9.43 1.06
C GLN A 131 -12.17 7.90 1.03
N LYS A 132 -12.11 7.27 2.21
CA LYS A 132 -12.58 5.89 2.42
C LYS A 132 -14.00 5.72 1.84
N CYS A 133 -14.35 4.53 1.38
CA CYS A 133 -15.68 4.30 0.82
C CYS A 133 -16.80 4.57 1.85
N GLN A 134 -17.51 5.68 1.70
CA GLN A 134 -18.57 6.11 2.63
C GLN A 134 -19.93 6.19 1.94
N VAL A 135 -20.95 5.61 2.58
CA VAL A 135 -22.36 5.75 2.18
C VAL A 135 -23.12 6.48 3.27
N GLU A 136 -23.68 7.64 2.93
CA GLU A 136 -24.60 8.37 3.79
C GLU A 136 -26.04 7.97 3.53
N LEU A 137 -26.77 7.64 4.60
CA LEU A 137 -28.21 7.48 4.59
C LEU A 137 -28.83 8.52 5.56
N SER A 138 -29.99 9.08 5.22
CA SER A 138 -30.76 9.90 6.16
C SER A 138 -32.14 9.31 6.36
N MET A 139 -32.56 9.18 7.62
CA MET A 139 -33.88 8.69 8.01
C MET A 139 -34.58 9.65 8.96
N VAL A 140 -35.91 9.66 8.88
CA VAL A 140 -36.77 10.43 9.78
C VAL A 140 -37.48 9.47 10.74
N VAL A 141 -37.64 9.91 11.98
CA VAL A 141 -38.34 9.21 13.06
C VAL A 141 -39.37 10.15 13.65
N HIS A 142 -40.63 9.71 13.75
CA HIS A 142 -41.68 10.47 14.44
C HIS A 142 -42.49 9.57 15.39
N SER A 143 -43.04 10.15 16.46
CA SER A 143 -43.75 9.44 17.54
C SER A 143 -45.20 9.91 17.64
N GLY A 144 -46.13 9.09 17.16
CA GLY A 144 -47.57 9.37 17.21
C GLY A 144 -47.99 10.59 16.38
N ASP A 145 -49.12 11.21 16.76
CA ASP A 145 -49.76 12.32 16.04
C ASP A 145 -49.07 13.69 16.26
N ASN A 146 -48.04 13.76 17.12
CA ASN A 146 -47.29 14.98 17.39
C ASN A 146 -46.10 15.11 16.44
N LEU A 147 -45.99 16.28 15.79
CA LEU A 147 -45.03 16.61 14.73
C LEU A 147 -43.57 16.81 15.23
N LEU A 148 -43.08 15.95 16.13
CA LEU A 148 -41.68 15.93 16.57
C LEU A 148 -40.86 15.02 15.66
N GLU A 149 -40.45 15.56 14.51
CA GLU A 149 -39.54 14.90 13.58
C GLU A 149 -38.10 14.91 14.13
N THR A 150 -37.54 13.72 14.35
CA THR A 150 -36.12 13.53 14.61
C THR A 150 -35.45 12.96 13.37
N TRP A 151 -34.38 13.60 12.92
CA TRP A 151 -33.56 13.15 11.79
C TRP A 151 -32.34 12.40 12.30
N ILE A 152 -32.00 11.28 11.64
CA ILE A 152 -30.75 10.55 11.88
C ILE A 152 -29.99 10.47 10.57
N ASN A 153 -28.74 10.95 10.58
CA ASN A 153 -27.76 10.67 9.55
C ASN A 153 -26.97 9.42 9.94
N VAL A 154 -26.81 8.52 8.99
CA VAL A 154 -26.11 7.25 9.15
C VAL A 154 -24.95 7.24 8.17
N HIS A 155 -23.74 7.27 8.70
CA HIS A 155 -22.52 7.21 7.90
C HIS A 155 -22.00 5.77 7.97
N ILE A 156 -21.95 5.09 6.82
CA ILE A 156 -21.45 3.72 6.71
C ILE A 156 -20.09 3.76 6.00
N VAL A 157 -19.02 3.39 6.68
CA VAL A 157 -17.72 3.10 6.07
C VAL A 157 -17.73 1.66 5.58
N VAL A 158 -17.46 1.44 4.30
CA VAL A 158 -17.18 0.10 3.76
C VAL A 158 -15.68 -0.16 3.92
N GLN A 159 -15.33 -1.19 4.68
CA GLN A 159 -13.96 -1.65 4.89
C GLN A 159 -13.50 -2.48 3.68
N ASP A 160 -12.45 -1.96 3.05
CA ASP A 160 -11.65 -2.58 2.00
C ASP A 160 -11.23 -4.03 2.32
N LEU A 161 -11.05 -4.86 1.28
CA LEU A 161 -10.30 -6.12 1.29
C LEU A 161 -9.17 -6.07 0.23
N ASN A 162 -8.03 -6.74 0.48
CA ASN A 162 -7.08 -7.01 -0.60
C ASN A 162 -7.57 -8.24 -1.37
N ASP A 163 -8.29 -8.00 -2.47
CA ASP A 163 -8.64 -9.02 -3.45
C ASP A 163 -8.38 -8.61 -4.92
N ASN A 164 -8.02 -7.34 -5.21
CA ASN A 164 -7.68 -6.86 -6.56
C ASN A 164 -6.16 -6.69 -6.79
N TRP A 165 -5.47 -7.83 -6.93
CA TRP A 165 -4.10 -7.92 -7.43
C TRP A 165 -3.73 -6.90 -8.54
N PRO A 166 -2.54 -6.26 -8.47
CA PRO A 166 -2.12 -5.23 -9.40
C PRO A 166 -1.83 -5.75 -10.81
N TYR A 167 -2.02 -4.90 -11.83
CA TYR A 167 -1.72 -5.21 -13.22
C TYR A 167 -1.24 -3.99 -14.02
N PHE A 168 -0.51 -4.20 -15.11
CA PHE A 168 -0.21 -3.14 -16.09
C PHE A 168 -1.18 -3.23 -17.28
N GLU A 169 -1.67 -2.10 -17.79
CA GLU A 169 -2.44 -2.07 -19.06
C GLU A 169 -1.57 -2.42 -20.28
N GLU A 170 -0.26 -2.24 -20.17
CA GLU A 170 0.73 -2.43 -21.23
C GLU A 170 1.45 -3.79 -21.10
N GLY A 171 1.73 -4.46 -22.22
CA GLY A 171 2.46 -5.74 -22.22
C GLY A 171 3.98 -5.61 -22.37
N SER A 172 4.49 -4.44 -22.77
CA SER A 172 5.92 -4.12 -22.87
C SER A 172 6.12 -2.64 -23.20
N TRP A 173 7.14 -2.00 -22.63
CA TRP A 173 7.45 -0.58 -22.87
C TRP A 173 8.81 -0.39 -23.55
N ASN A 174 8.91 0.56 -24.48
CA ASN A 174 10.11 0.77 -25.31
C ASN A 174 10.54 2.24 -25.34
N LEU A 175 11.82 2.50 -25.09
CA LEU A 175 12.44 3.82 -25.16
C LEU A 175 13.58 3.85 -26.20
N THR A 176 13.79 5.00 -26.84
CA THR A 176 15.00 5.27 -27.62
C THR A 176 15.67 6.52 -27.08
N LEU A 177 16.98 6.43 -26.82
CA LEU A 177 17.76 7.38 -26.02
C LEU A 177 18.99 7.82 -26.82
N SER A 178 19.25 9.12 -26.91
CA SER A 178 20.51 9.65 -27.46
C SER A 178 21.62 9.46 -26.43
N GLU A 179 22.84 9.07 -26.83
CA GLU A 179 23.93 8.89 -25.87
C GLU A 179 24.36 10.21 -25.19
N LEU A 180 24.26 11.33 -25.93
CA LEU A 180 24.42 12.69 -25.41
C LEU A 180 23.34 13.12 -24.39
N THR A 181 22.43 12.23 -23.99
CA THR A 181 21.45 12.53 -22.95
C THR A 181 22.12 12.72 -21.60
N SER A 182 21.99 13.92 -21.04
CA SER A 182 22.55 14.27 -19.74
C SER A 182 22.09 13.33 -18.62
N VAL A 183 23.04 12.85 -17.81
CA VAL A 183 22.78 12.17 -16.52
C VAL A 183 21.80 13.00 -15.68
N GLY A 184 20.80 12.33 -15.11
CA GLY A 184 19.66 12.95 -14.43
C GLY A 184 18.44 13.19 -15.33
N ALA A 185 18.51 12.88 -16.63
CA ALA A 185 17.32 12.83 -17.49
C ALA A 185 16.30 11.79 -16.98
N THR A 186 15.01 12.10 -17.16
CA THR A 186 13.91 11.27 -16.66
C THR A 186 12.86 11.01 -17.73
N PHE A 187 12.30 9.80 -17.73
CA PHE A 187 11.31 9.33 -18.70
C PHE A 187 10.12 8.73 -17.95
N GLN A 188 8.91 9.21 -18.24
CA GLN A 188 7.69 8.73 -17.57
C GLN A 188 7.43 7.25 -17.93
N LEU A 189 7.22 6.43 -16.91
CA LEU A 189 6.84 5.02 -17.04
C LEU A 189 5.33 4.86 -16.84
N PRO A 190 4.72 3.80 -17.40
CA PRO A 190 3.36 3.40 -17.04
C PRO A 190 3.32 2.97 -15.57
N GLN A 191 2.20 3.27 -14.92
CA GLN A 191 1.88 2.79 -13.57
C GLN A 191 1.08 1.49 -13.67
N ALA A 192 1.19 0.65 -12.64
CA ALA A 192 0.25 -0.44 -12.45
C ALA A 192 -1.08 0.13 -11.93
N VAL A 193 -2.18 -0.51 -12.34
CA VAL A 193 -3.53 -0.28 -11.88
C VAL A 193 -3.91 -1.44 -10.95
N ASP A 194 -4.61 -1.07 -9.89
CA ASP A 194 -4.97 -1.86 -8.73
C ASP A 194 -6.18 -1.11 -8.14
N LEU A 195 -7.19 -1.82 -7.66
CA LEU A 195 -8.51 -1.22 -7.37
C LEU A 195 -8.74 -0.97 -5.88
N ASP A 196 -7.94 -1.58 -5.00
CA ASP A 196 -8.05 -1.55 -3.54
C ASP A 196 -7.83 -0.11 -2.99
N GLU A 197 -8.13 0.13 -1.71
CA GLU A 197 -7.81 1.41 -1.05
C GLU A 197 -6.28 1.68 -1.08
N PRO A 198 -5.83 2.95 -1.13
CA PRO A 198 -4.41 3.31 -1.31
C PRO A 198 -3.43 2.65 -0.33
N GLU A 199 -3.91 2.29 0.86
CA GLU A 199 -3.21 1.58 1.92
C GLU A 199 -2.89 0.11 1.61
N ARG A 200 -3.61 -0.50 0.66
CA ARG A 200 -3.47 -1.91 0.26
C ARG A 200 -3.04 -2.13 -1.18
N SER A 201 -3.36 -1.15 -2.03
CA SER A 201 -2.97 -1.02 -3.43
C SER A 201 -1.44 -0.92 -3.63
N VAL A 202 -0.97 -0.58 -4.84
CA VAL A 202 0.47 -0.58 -5.21
C VAL A 202 1.34 0.25 -4.26
N LEU A 203 2.08 -0.43 -3.39
CA LEU A 203 2.93 0.19 -2.36
C LEU A 203 4.34 0.52 -2.85
N ARG A 204 4.85 -0.22 -3.85
CA ARG A 204 6.20 -0.02 -4.38
C ARG A 204 6.36 -0.53 -5.81
N TYR A 205 7.29 0.11 -6.51
CA TYR A 205 7.82 -0.35 -7.78
C TYR A 205 9.26 -0.84 -7.59
N GLY A 206 9.64 -1.89 -8.31
CA GLY A 206 11.00 -2.41 -8.38
C GLY A 206 11.53 -2.40 -9.82
N LEU A 207 12.81 -2.11 -10.02
CA LEU A 207 13.48 -2.23 -11.32
C LEU A 207 14.63 -3.23 -11.21
N ALA A 208 14.58 -4.31 -11.99
CA ALA A 208 15.69 -5.22 -12.20
C ALA A 208 16.38 -4.94 -13.54
N ASP A 209 17.71 -4.92 -13.54
CA ASP A 209 18.53 -4.79 -14.75
C ASP A 209 18.97 -6.18 -15.23
N GLU A 210 18.43 -6.62 -16.36
CA GLU A 210 18.73 -7.92 -16.98
C GLU A 210 19.78 -7.82 -18.09
N SER A 211 20.29 -6.61 -18.36
CA SER A 211 21.24 -6.32 -19.44
C SER A 211 22.55 -7.12 -19.32
N PHE A 212 23.34 -7.15 -20.40
CA PHE A 212 24.69 -7.72 -20.37
C PHE A 212 25.57 -7.02 -19.30
N PRO A 213 26.54 -7.71 -18.68
CA PRO A 213 27.29 -7.16 -17.52
C PRO A 213 27.98 -5.81 -17.76
N SER A 214 28.39 -5.51 -19.00
CA SER A 214 28.97 -4.22 -19.41
C SER A 214 27.96 -3.07 -19.48
N CYS A 215 26.67 -3.38 -19.52
CA CYS A 215 25.55 -2.44 -19.71
C CYS A 215 24.73 -2.19 -18.44
N ARG A 216 25.20 -2.66 -17.27
CA ARG A 216 24.40 -2.69 -16.04
C ARG A 216 24.53 -1.44 -15.17
N ASN A 217 23.48 -1.18 -14.40
CA ASN A 217 23.41 -0.13 -13.40
C ASN A 217 23.59 1.29 -14.01
N HIS A 218 23.06 1.52 -15.23
CA HIS A 218 22.93 2.85 -15.83
C HIS A 218 21.60 3.54 -15.48
N PHE A 219 20.56 2.75 -15.21
CA PHE A 219 19.21 3.24 -14.94
C PHE A 219 18.79 2.99 -13.48
N SER A 220 17.85 3.79 -13.00
CA SER A 220 17.03 3.52 -11.81
C SER A 220 15.60 3.99 -12.02
N ILE A 221 14.73 3.78 -11.03
CA ILE A 221 13.39 4.37 -10.99
C ILE A 221 13.31 5.37 -9.84
N THR A 222 12.57 6.45 -10.06
CA THR A 222 12.13 7.38 -9.03
C THR A 222 10.61 7.48 -9.05
N CYS A 223 10.01 7.72 -7.89
CA CYS A 223 8.60 7.99 -7.73
C CYS A 223 8.48 9.36 -7.06
N GLN A 224 7.91 10.34 -7.75
CA GLN A 224 7.51 11.60 -7.12
C GLN A 224 6.02 11.52 -6.80
N SER A 225 5.69 11.39 -5.52
CA SER A 225 4.31 11.34 -5.03
C SER A 225 3.69 12.73 -5.05
N GLU A 226 2.78 12.98 -5.99
CA GLU A 226 1.73 13.97 -5.76
C GLU A 226 0.51 13.28 -5.13
N ILE A 227 -0.48 14.08 -4.71
CA ILE A 227 -1.44 13.72 -3.66
C ILE A 227 -2.18 12.38 -3.89
N VAL A 228 -2.37 11.96 -5.14
CA VAL A 228 -3.16 10.77 -5.52
C VAL A 228 -2.42 9.83 -6.50
N SER A 229 -1.15 10.08 -6.85
CA SER A 229 -0.41 9.24 -7.80
C SER A 229 1.11 9.33 -7.69
N CYS A 230 1.77 8.26 -8.12
CA CYS A 230 3.22 8.17 -8.24
C CYS A 230 3.64 8.62 -9.64
N ASP A 231 4.28 9.77 -9.79
CA ASP A 231 4.97 10.11 -11.05
C ASP A 231 6.23 9.23 -11.18
N LEU A 232 6.01 8.01 -11.64
CA LEU A 232 7.00 6.96 -11.82
C LEU A 232 7.84 7.27 -13.06
N ARG A 233 9.14 7.44 -12.86
CA ARG A 233 10.07 7.79 -13.92
C ARG A 233 11.30 6.91 -13.91
N LEU A 234 11.70 6.44 -15.09
CA LEU A 234 13.03 5.89 -15.34
C LEU A 234 14.04 7.05 -15.33
N VAL A 235 15.13 6.91 -14.57
CA VAL A 235 16.18 7.91 -14.41
C VAL A 235 17.49 7.37 -14.98
N LEU A 236 18.21 8.20 -15.73
CA LEU A 236 19.56 7.92 -16.21
C LEU A 236 20.60 8.33 -15.14
N GLU A 237 21.19 7.37 -14.42
CA GLU A 237 22.15 7.61 -13.32
C GLU A 237 23.61 7.69 -13.79
N LYS A 238 23.92 7.15 -14.97
CA LYS A 238 25.26 7.15 -15.58
C LYS A 238 25.13 7.45 -17.07
N PRO A 239 26.16 8.00 -17.72
CA PRO A 239 26.13 8.13 -19.18
C PRO A 239 25.91 6.77 -19.84
N VAL A 240 25.19 6.79 -20.96
CA VAL A 240 25.15 5.70 -21.94
C VAL A 240 26.15 6.02 -23.06
N ASP A 241 26.59 4.98 -23.75
CA ASP A 241 27.74 4.99 -24.67
C ASP A 241 27.40 3.95 -25.75
N PHE A 242 27.24 4.39 -27.01
CA PHE A 242 26.73 3.55 -28.10
C PHE A 242 27.76 2.50 -28.55
N GLU A 243 29.05 2.86 -28.58
CA GLU A 243 30.18 1.97 -28.82
C GLU A 243 30.27 0.83 -27.78
N VAL A 244 29.88 1.08 -26.53
CA VAL A 244 29.88 0.08 -25.44
C VAL A 244 28.57 -0.71 -25.36
N CYS A 245 27.40 -0.06 -25.46
CA CYS A 245 26.12 -0.76 -25.37
C CYS A 245 24.94 -0.10 -26.11
N GLN A 246 24.41 -0.82 -27.09
CA GLN A 246 23.30 -0.35 -27.94
C GLN A 246 21.90 -0.66 -27.39
N HIS A 247 21.77 -1.63 -26.47
CA HIS A 247 20.47 -2.15 -26.01
C HIS A 247 20.52 -2.55 -24.53
N HIS A 248 19.62 -1.99 -23.72
CA HIS A 248 19.40 -2.39 -22.33
C HIS A 248 18.06 -3.11 -22.16
N HIS A 249 18.05 -4.10 -21.28
CA HIS A 249 16.89 -4.94 -20.97
C HIS A 249 16.59 -4.83 -19.48
N LEU A 250 15.45 -4.26 -19.14
CA LEU A 250 15.03 -3.99 -17.76
C LEU A 250 13.66 -4.66 -17.52
N ILE A 251 13.36 -4.98 -16.27
CA ILE A 251 12.04 -5.44 -15.85
C ILE A 251 11.55 -4.53 -14.72
N LEU A 252 10.36 -3.96 -14.91
CA LEU A 252 9.63 -3.23 -13.89
C LEU A 252 8.67 -4.18 -13.17
N PHE A 253 8.64 -4.08 -11.85
CA PHE A 253 7.74 -4.79 -10.95
C PHE A 253 6.84 -3.77 -10.26
N ALA A 254 5.59 -4.13 -9.98
CA ALA A 254 4.74 -3.43 -9.01
C ALA A 254 4.27 -4.45 -7.97
N GLU A 255 4.34 -4.06 -6.69
CA GLU A 255 3.99 -4.89 -5.54
C GLU A 255 2.96 -4.17 -4.67
N ASP A 256 1.93 -4.90 -4.26
CA ASP A 256 0.82 -4.48 -3.42
C ASP A 256 1.15 -4.65 -1.91
N SER A 257 0.13 -4.69 -1.05
CA SER A 257 0.25 -5.02 0.38
C SER A 257 0.43 -6.53 0.66
N GLY A 258 0.05 -7.39 -0.28
CA GLY A 258 0.20 -8.84 -0.25
C GLY A 258 1.57 -9.33 -0.71
N SER A 259 1.57 -10.45 -1.44
CA SER A 259 2.78 -11.08 -2.01
C SER A 259 2.58 -11.36 -3.50
N THR A 260 1.92 -10.44 -4.21
CA THR A 260 1.70 -10.54 -5.65
C THR A 260 2.54 -9.52 -6.41
N GLU A 261 2.97 -9.88 -7.62
CA GLU A 261 3.90 -9.09 -8.42
C GLU A 261 3.33 -8.90 -9.84
N ALA A 262 3.01 -7.66 -10.21
CA ALA A 262 2.78 -7.30 -11.60
C ALA A 262 4.12 -7.06 -12.30
N ILE A 263 4.28 -7.52 -13.54
CA ILE A 263 5.58 -7.50 -14.25
C ILE A 263 5.44 -6.84 -15.63
N LEU A 264 6.30 -5.87 -15.93
CA LEU A 264 6.38 -5.18 -17.22
C LEU A 264 7.82 -5.21 -17.80
N PRO A 265 8.04 -5.85 -18.96
CA PRO A 265 9.31 -5.79 -19.67
C PRO A 265 9.59 -4.42 -20.30
N ILE A 266 10.79 -3.89 -20.10
CA ILE A 266 11.28 -2.61 -20.64
C ILE A 266 12.50 -2.85 -21.55
N ARG A 267 12.52 -2.20 -22.71
CA ARG A 267 13.70 -2.12 -23.60
C ARG A 267 14.10 -0.67 -23.83
N VAL A 268 15.40 -0.37 -23.69
CA VAL A 268 15.99 0.94 -24.04
C VAL A 268 17.00 0.73 -25.16
N ASN A 269 16.81 1.43 -26.28
CA ASN A 269 17.73 1.44 -27.42
C ASN A 269 18.57 2.72 -27.41
N ILE A 270 19.88 2.63 -27.62
CA ILE A 270 20.77 3.80 -27.67
C ILE A 270 20.97 4.26 -29.13
N LYS A 271 21.02 5.57 -29.35
CA LYS A 271 21.24 6.23 -30.65
C LYS A 271 22.58 6.97 -30.64
N ASN A 272 23.41 6.64 -31.64
CA ASN A 272 24.67 7.28 -31.99
C ASN A 272 24.54 8.81 -32.23
N GLU A 273 25.52 9.59 -31.80
CA GLU A 273 25.72 11.02 -32.09
C GLU A 273 27.21 11.32 -32.39
N ASN A 274 27.50 12.46 -33.03
CA ASN A 274 28.88 12.96 -33.23
C ASN A 274 29.37 13.67 -31.94
N GLU A 275 30.00 12.94 -31.00
CA GLU A 275 30.44 13.46 -29.69
C GLU A 275 31.96 13.70 -29.56
N HIS A 276 32.78 13.03 -30.36
CA HIS A 276 34.22 13.30 -30.52
C HIS A 276 34.47 14.31 -31.66
N GLN A 277 35.73 14.56 -31.98
CA GLN A 277 36.11 15.51 -33.03
C GLN A 277 37.54 15.22 -33.52
N PRO A 278 37.89 15.58 -34.77
CA PRO A 278 39.13 15.09 -35.36
C PRO A 278 40.35 15.66 -34.63
N ARG A 279 41.14 14.81 -33.95
CA ARG A 279 42.26 15.27 -33.13
C ARG A 279 43.59 15.07 -33.85
N PHE A 280 44.30 16.18 -34.14
CA PHE A 280 45.66 16.13 -34.68
C PHE A 280 46.63 15.36 -33.74
N ILE A 281 47.57 14.61 -34.33
CA ILE A 281 48.55 13.77 -33.61
C ILE A 281 50.01 14.24 -33.85
N GLN A 282 50.26 15.21 -34.73
CA GLN A 282 51.63 15.62 -35.05
C GLN A 282 52.38 16.33 -33.90
N SER A 283 53.70 16.16 -33.87
CA SER A 283 54.59 16.70 -32.82
C SER A 283 55.14 18.10 -33.08
N ASN A 284 55.18 18.57 -34.34
CA ASN A 284 55.90 19.78 -34.74
C ASN A 284 54.94 20.80 -35.38
N THR A 285 54.73 21.94 -34.71
CA THR A 285 53.82 23.01 -35.14
C THR A 285 54.53 24.31 -35.54
N HIS A 286 55.86 24.38 -35.42
CA HIS A 286 56.65 25.56 -35.78
C HIS A 286 57.34 25.38 -37.13
N LEU A 287 57.17 26.34 -38.04
CA LEU A 287 57.84 26.42 -39.32
C LEU A 287 58.60 27.76 -39.40
N SER A 288 59.89 27.76 -39.74
CA SER A 288 60.58 29.00 -40.09
C SER A 288 60.49 29.18 -41.61
N ILE A 289 59.93 30.30 -42.07
CA ILE A 289 59.76 30.59 -43.49
C ILE A 289 60.34 31.99 -43.74
N PRO A 290 61.54 32.08 -44.37
CA PRO A 290 62.15 33.34 -44.75
C PRO A 290 61.19 34.26 -45.51
N ARG A 291 61.26 35.57 -45.26
CA ARG A 291 60.31 36.57 -45.77
C ARG A 291 60.30 36.66 -47.32
N ASP A 292 61.31 36.10 -47.97
CA ASP A 292 61.55 36.00 -49.41
C ASP A 292 61.15 34.64 -50.06
N SER A 293 60.53 33.72 -49.31
CA SER A 293 60.19 32.36 -49.78
C SER A 293 59.25 32.30 -51.00
N GLN A 294 59.48 31.31 -51.89
CA GLN A 294 58.75 31.11 -53.15
C GLN A 294 57.48 30.24 -53.01
N SER A 295 56.42 30.60 -53.74
CA SER A 295 55.16 29.85 -53.79
C SER A 295 55.27 28.52 -54.57
N GLY A 296 54.45 27.55 -54.17
CA GLY A 296 54.36 26.19 -54.72
C GLY A 296 54.95 25.09 -53.83
N ILE A 297 55.71 25.45 -52.79
CA ILE A 297 56.43 24.49 -51.95
C ILE A 297 55.52 23.77 -50.93
N PRO A 298 55.56 22.43 -50.83
CA PRO A 298 54.92 21.69 -49.73
C PRO A 298 55.80 21.74 -48.47
N LEU A 299 55.17 21.90 -47.29
CA LEU A 299 55.87 22.23 -46.04
C LEU A 299 55.74 21.16 -44.94
N THR A 300 54.55 20.58 -44.76
CA THR A 300 54.30 19.51 -43.77
C THR A 300 53.08 18.68 -44.19
N LYS A 301 52.88 17.51 -43.56
CA LYS A 301 51.66 16.71 -43.68
C LYS A 301 51.01 16.49 -42.31
N PHE A 302 49.72 16.79 -42.23
CA PHE A 302 48.87 16.58 -41.08
C PHE A 302 48.39 15.12 -40.97
N HIS A 303 48.12 14.71 -39.73
CA HIS A 303 47.41 13.49 -39.40
C HIS A 303 46.53 13.75 -38.18
N ALA A 304 45.28 13.33 -38.26
CA ALA A 304 44.28 13.40 -37.21
C ALA A 304 43.51 12.07 -37.15
N VAL A 305 42.89 11.79 -36.00
CA VAL A 305 42.06 10.62 -35.75
C VAL A 305 40.82 11.07 -34.98
N ASP A 306 39.69 10.46 -35.30
CA ASP A 306 38.44 10.56 -34.54
C ASP A 306 38.11 9.21 -33.88
N LYS A 307 37.11 9.18 -33.00
CA LYS A 307 36.65 7.94 -32.36
C LYS A 307 35.26 7.47 -32.80
N ASP A 308 34.38 8.39 -33.20
CA ASP A 308 32.96 8.08 -33.40
C ASP A 308 32.73 7.08 -34.54
N ALA A 309 31.79 6.16 -34.35
CA ALA A 309 31.54 5.10 -35.32
C ALA A 309 30.92 5.59 -36.64
N GLY A 310 31.28 4.92 -37.73
CA GLY A 310 30.62 5.07 -39.03
C GLY A 310 31.04 6.35 -39.77
N LYS A 311 30.08 7.23 -40.06
CA LYS A 311 30.31 8.47 -40.83
C LYS A 311 30.79 9.63 -39.99
N ASP A 312 30.36 9.66 -38.73
CA ASP A 312 30.66 10.77 -37.83
C ASP A 312 32.18 10.87 -37.56
N GLY A 313 32.94 9.76 -37.67
CA GLY A 313 34.40 9.75 -37.65
C GLY A 313 35.16 9.97 -38.99
N GLU A 314 34.53 10.39 -40.09
CA GLU A 314 35.19 10.55 -41.40
C GLU A 314 35.82 11.96 -41.60
N ILE A 315 37.16 12.05 -41.70
CA ILE A 315 37.92 13.33 -41.56
C ILE A 315 38.36 13.95 -42.90
N THR A 316 38.20 15.28 -43.02
CA THR A 316 38.77 16.14 -44.08
C THR A 316 39.58 17.31 -43.50
N PHE A 317 40.36 18.03 -44.34
CA PHE A 317 41.26 19.12 -43.90
C PHE A 317 41.12 20.40 -44.74
N LEU A 318 41.22 21.56 -44.08
CA LEU A 318 41.08 22.93 -44.62
C LEU A 318 42.13 23.88 -44.01
N THR A 319 42.32 25.08 -44.56
CA THR A 319 43.11 26.17 -43.93
C THR A 319 42.48 27.54 -44.14
N ASN A 320 42.71 28.46 -43.21
CA ASN A 320 42.16 29.83 -43.26
C ASN A 320 43.08 30.87 -43.93
N SER A 321 44.34 30.52 -44.23
CA SER A 321 45.31 31.50 -44.70
C SER A 321 45.25 31.69 -46.21
N THR A 322 45.17 32.94 -46.66
CA THR A 322 45.26 33.26 -48.10
C THR A 322 46.66 33.02 -48.69
N TYR A 323 47.66 32.72 -47.85
CA TYR A 323 49.03 32.41 -48.25
C TYR A 323 49.31 30.91 -48.33
N PHE A 324 48.37 30.03 -47.97
CA PHE A 324 48.58 28.58 -47.99
C PHE A 324 47.34 27.81 -48.46
N GLU A 325 47.53 26.54 -48.81
CA GLU A 325 46.47 25.61 -49.19
C GLU A 325 46.75 24.22 -48.58
N VAL A 326 45.71 23.39 -48.42
CA VAL A 326 45.84 22.02 -47.89
C VAL A 326 45.20 21.01 -48.84
N THR A 327 46.00 20.07 -49.36
CA THR A 327 45.55 18.98 -50.25
C THR A 327 46.13 17.63 -49.81
N ASP A 328 45.32 16.57 -49.77
CA ASP A 328 45.66 15.26 -49.17
C ASP A 328 46.29 15.35 -47.76
N GLY A 329 45.88 16.37 -46.99
CA GLY A 329 46.45 16.69 -45.69
C GLY A 329 47.87 17.29 -45.71
N LYS A 330 48.37 17.80 -46.85
CA LYS A 330 49.68 18.48 -46.97
C LYS A 330 49.51 19.98 -47.05
N LEU A 331 50.31 20.76 -46.31
CA LEU A 331 50.33 22.23 -46.42
C LEU A 331 51.23 22.70 -47.56
N LEU A 332 50.77 23.63 -48.40
CA LEU A 332 51.56 24.28 -49.45
C LEU A 332 51.54 25.81 -49.31
N LEU A 333 52.65 26.50 -49.60
CA LEU A 333 52.72 27.97 -49.66
C LEU A 333 52.24 28.47 -51.04
N THR A 334 51.32 29.43 -51.10
CA THR A 334 50.68 29.91 -52.34
C THR A 334 50.93 31.40 -52.67
N ARG A 335 51.42 32.21 -51.71
CA ARG A 335 51.73 33.65 -51.92
C ARG A 335 53.02 34.08 -51.20
N SER A 336 53.62 35.20 -51.65
CA SER A 336 54.91 35.71 -51.12
C SER A 336 54.74 36.58 -49.86
N LEU A 337 55.69 36.47 -48.93
CA LEU A 337 55.65 37.10 -47.60
C LEU A 337 56.42 38.43 -47.49
N LEU A 338 57.01 38.94 -48.59
CA LEU A 338 57.92 40.10 -48.59
C LEU A 338 57.36 41.35 -47.90
N HIS A 339 56.06 41.60 -48.06
CA HIS A 339 55.36 42.76 -47.50
C HIS A 339 54.45 42.40 -46.31
N TYR A 340 54.58 41.18 -45.76
CA TYR A 340 53.89 40.81 -44.52
C TYR A 340 54.57 41.56 -43.35
N PRO A 341 53.86 42.42 -42.59
CA PRO A 341 54.51 43.37 -41.69
C PRO A 341 55.18 42.69 -40.49
N GLU A 342 54.59 41.63 -39.95
CA GLU A 342 54.95 41.05 -38.64
C GLU A 342 56.11 40.03 -38.73
N LYS A 343 56.78 39.76 -37.59
CA LYS A 343 57.80 38.69 -37.50
C LYS A 343 57.24 37.27 -37.46
N LYS A 344 55.93 37.10 -37.31
CA LYS A 344 55.29 35.79 -37.17
C LYS A 344 53.91 35.84 -37.81
N MET A 345 53.54 34.76 -38.48
CA MET A 345 52.24 34.56 -39.10
C MET A 345 51.65 33.28 -38.51
N LYS A 346 50.37 33.34 -38.12
CA LYS A 346 49.65 32.19 -37.57
C LYS A 346 48.82 31.58 -38.69
N VAL A 347 49.24 30.42 -39.18
CA VAL A 347 48.50 29.66 -40.21
C VAL A 347 47.63 28.65 -39.49
N PHE A 348 46.32 28.75 -39.62
CA PHE A 348 45.41 27.82 -38.95
C PHE A 348 44.95 26.75 -39.94
N VAL A 349 45.07 25.50 -39.53
CA VAL A 349 44.67 24.32 -40.30
C VAL A 349 43.59 23.57 -39.53
N THR A 350 42.45 23.37 -40.17
CA THR A 350 41.24 22.83 -39.56
C THR A 350 41.01 21.41 -40.08
N ALA A 351 40.90 20.43 -39.18
CA ALA A 351 40.44 19.08 -39.50
C ALA A 351 38.97 18.98 -39.08
N THR A 352 38.07 18.66 -40.03
CA THR A 352 36.63 18.57 -39.80
C THR A 352 36.11 17.19 -40.16
N ASP A 353 35.18 16.68 -39.36
CA ASP A 353 34.49 15.43 -39.65
C ASP A 353 33.32 15.62 -40.65
N ALA A 354 32.63 14.51 -40.95
CA ALA A 354 31.46 14.44 -41.82
C ALA A 354 30.13 14.22 -41.06
N GLY A 355 30.13 14.40 -39.73
CA GLY A 355 28.94 14.29 -38.90
C GLY A 355 27.99 15.48 -39.05
N ASN A 356 26.89 15.49 -38.28
CA ASN A 356 25.87 16.53 -38.37
C ASN A 356 25.37 17.00 -36.99
N PRO A 357 25.80 18.19 -36.50
CA PRO A 357 26.69 19.14 -37.15
C PRO A 357 28.14 18.61 -37.24
N PRO A 358 28.90 18.99 -38.28
CA PRO A 358 30.29 18.57 -38.41
C PRO A 358 31.16 19.32 -37.40
N ARG A 359 31.99 18.59 -36.66
CA ARG A 359 32.87 19.14 -35.62
C ARG A 359 34.29 19.19 -36.16
N HIS A 360 35.13 20.02 -35.54
CA HIS A 360 36.46 20.29 -36.07
C HIS A 360 37.45 20.73 -35.01
N SER A 361 38.70 20.27 -35.11
CA SER A 361 39.81 20.91 -34.42
C SER A 361 40.57 21.82 -35.36
N THR A 362 41.15 22.89 -34.82
CA THR A 362 41.99 23.81 -35.58
C THR A 362 43.35 23.89 -34.90
N LEU A 363 44.41 23.63 -35.68
CA LEU A 363 45.79 23.67 -35.22
C LEU A 363 46.45 24.97 -35.69
N GLU A 364 47.04 25.72 -34.77
CA GLU A 364 47.92 26.83 -35.11
C GLU A 364 49.28 26.28 -35.54
N VAL A 365 49.65 26.53 -36.79
CA VAL A 365 51.01 26.38 -37.30
C VAL A 365 51.68 27.74 -37.19
N ALA A 366 52.65 27.85 -36.29
CA ALA A 366 53.41 29.07 -36.05
C ALA A 366 54.47 29.22 -37.14
N VAL A 367 54.25 30.15 -38.08
CA VAL A 367 55.20 30.50 -39.13
C VAL A 367 56.05 31.69 -38.68
N GLU A 368 57.35 31.50 -38.48
CA GLU A 368 58.27 32.59 -38.16
C GLU A 368 58.87 33.22 -39.43
N ILE A 369 58.73 34.55 -39.55
CA ILE A 369 59.09 35.39 -40.69
C ILE A 369 60.12 36.45 -40.24
N THR A 370 61.24 36.61 -40.92
CA THR A 370 62.36 37.44 -40.43
C THR A 370 62.36 38.90 -40.99
N GLY A 371 61.95 39.92 -40.19
CA GLY A 371 61.99 41.39 -40.50
C GLY A 371 61.27 42.31 -39.44
N GLU A 372 61.44 43.66 -39.35
CA GLU A 372 61.18 44.47 -38.09
C GLU A 372 60.23 45.72 -38.11
N GLU A 373 59.51 46.03 -36.98
CA GLU A 373 59.22 47.38 -36.32
C GLU A 373 58.30 47.33 -35.01
N ALA A 374 57.78 48.45 -34.40
CA ALA A 374 57.53 48.68 -32.91
C ALA A 374 56.18 49.33 -32.30
N GLU A 375 56.10 49.69 -30.97
CA GLU A 375 54.91 49.89 -30.02
C GLU A 375 54.88 51.22 -29.10
N LEU A 376 54.12 51.59 -28.00
CA LEU A 376 52.96 51.17 -27.08
C LEU A 376 52.41 52.35 -26.12
N GLN A 377 51.43 52.17 -25.15
CA GLN A 377 50.85 53.18 -24.14
C GLN A 377 50.30 52.60 -22.72
N PRO A 378 49.82 53.38 -21.67
CA PRO A 378 49.87 53.05 -20.16
C PRO A 378 48.59 52.66 -19.26
N GLY A 379 48.66 52.68 -17.88
CA GLY A 379 47.94 51.77 -16.86
C GLY A 379 47.10 52.24 -15.57
N LYS A 380 47.29 51.65 -14.33
CA LYS A 380 46.25 51.20 -13.29
C LYS A 380 46.37 51.67 -11.76
N ILE A 381 45.50 51.22 -10.80
CA ILE A 381 45.33 51.70 -9.36
C ILE A 381 45.25 50.60 -8.22
N PHE A 382 45.62 50.92 -6.95
CA PHE A 382 45.72 50.01 -5.75
C PHE A 382 45.36 50.63 -4.35
N ILE A 383 45.03 49.81 -3.32
CA ILE A 383 44.81 50.16 -1.88
C ILE A 383 45.45 49.14 -0.91
N LYS A 384 45.81 49.53 0.33
CA LYS A 384 46.22 48.63 1.44
C LYS A 384 45.70 49.09 2.83
N PRO A 385 44.94 48.29 3.61
CA PRO A 385 44.56 48.61 4.99
C PRO A 385 45.69 48.29 6.00
N LEU A 386 45.66 48.91 7.19
CA LEU A 386 46.60 48.58 8.26
C LEU A 386 46.39 47.14 8.75
N GLY A 387 47.47 46.37 8.82
CA GLY A 387 47.45 44.95 9.20
C GLY A 387 47.05 43.97 8.07
N GLY A 388 46.71 44.45 6.88
CA GLY A 388 46.33 43.61 5.73
C GLY A 388 47.27 43.73 4.52
N GLU A 389 46.96 42.97 3.47
CA GLU A 389 47.68 42.98 2.18
C GLU A 389 47.16 44.06 1.21
N ALA A 390 47.86 44.25 0.10
CA ALA A 390 47.48 45.22 -0.93
C ALA A 390 46.48 44.63 -1.93
N ILE A 391 45.43 45.39 -2.26
CA ILE A 391 44.29 44.97 -3.07
C ILE A 391 44.13 45.92 -4.27
N SER A 392 43.81 45.38 -5.45
CA SER A 392 43.32 46.14 -6.60
C SER A 392 42.16 45.38 -7.26
N GLY A 393 41.00 46.03 -7.38
CA GLY A 393 39.73 45.43 -7.82
C GLY A 393 38.57 46.40 -7.54
N SER A 394 37.34 46.07 -7.93
CA SER A 394 36.21 47.01 -7.82
C SER A 394 35.81 47.35 -6.37
N ASP A 395 36.03 46.43 -5.44
CA ASP A 395 35.53 46.47 -4.06
C ASP A 395 36.57 45.99 -3.05
N ALA A 396 36.74 46.74 -1.96
CA ALA A 396 37.61 46.38 -0.84
C ALA A 396 36.88 46.52 0.52
N PRO A 397 36.78 45.44 1.33
CA PRO A 397 36.24 45.51 2.69
C PRO A 397 37.31 45.90 3.72
N ILE A 398 36.93 46.71 4.72
CA ILE A 398 37.76 47.04 5.89
C ILE A 398 36.99 46.70 7.17
N LEU A 399 37.63 45.98 8.09
CA LEU A 399 37.14 45.67 9.42
C LEU A 399 37.78 46.62 10.43
N LEU A 400 37.00 47.11 11.40
CA LEU A 400 37.47 48.04 12.43
C LEU A 400 37.10 47.55 13.85
N PRO A 401 37.92 47.88 14.87
CA PRO A 401 37.57 47.66 16.26
C PRO A 401 36.30 48.43 16.67
N ASN A 402 35.62 47.98 17.72
CA ASN A 402 34.35 48.56 18.19
C ASN A 402 34.49 49.95 18.85
N SER A 403 35.71 50.34 19.23
CA SER A 403 36.08 51.70 19.56
C SER A 403 37.41 52.09 18.89
N ALA A 404 37.58 53.38 18.59
CA ALA A 404 38.85 53.95 18.16
C ALA A 404 38.96 55.42 18.57
N GLU A 405 40.18 55.87 18.85
CA GLU A 405 40.48 57.27 19.17
C GLU A 405 40.63 58.13 17.90
N LYS A 406 40.56 59.46 18.07
CA LYS A 406 40.75 60.42 16.98
C LYS A 406 42.17 60.31 16.42
N ASP A 407 42.31 60.58 15.12
CA ASP A 407 43.54 60.59 14.33
C ASP A 407 44.20 59.21 14.13
N THR A 408 43.55 58.13 14.60
CA THR A 408 43.91 56.73 14.32
C THR A 408 43.96 56.45 12.82
N LEU A 409 45.06 55.88 12.33
CA LEU A 409 45.29 55.56 10.92
C LEU A 409 44.63 54.21 10.52
N VAL A 410 44.03 54.16 9.32
CA VAL A 410 43.21 53.02 8.84
C VAL A 410 43.76 52.38 7.56
N ALA A 411 44.15 53.15 6.54
CA ALA A 411 44.57 52.62 5.24
C ALA A 411 45.46 53.58 4.42
N LEU A 412 46.10 53.01 3.37
CA LEU A 412 46.91 53.67 2.35
C LEU A 412 46.37 53.40 0.94
N ILE A 413 46.52 54.34 0.00
CA ILE A 413 45.96 54.31 -1.37
C ILE A 413 46.99 54.84 -2.37
N TRP A 414 47.22 54.21 -3.54
CA TRP A 414 48.13 54.72 -4.58
C TRP A 414 47.79 54.30 -6.02
N THR A 415 48.48 54.89 -7.02
CA THR A 415 48.32 54.60 -8.46
C THR A 415 49.63 54.22 -9.15
N GLU A 416 49.56 53.65 -10.36
CA GLU A 416 50.69 53.30 -11.21
C GLU A 416 50.51 53.85 -12.64
N GLY A 417 51.57 54.43 -13.22
CA GLY A 417 51.60 54.81 -14.64
C GLY A 417 51.26 56.27 -14.95
N GLY A 418 51.65 57.24 -14.12
CA GLY A 418 51.53 58.67 -14.46
C GLY A 418 52.49 59.57 -13.67
N THR A 419 53.28 60.41 -14.36
CA THR A 419 54.19 61.40 -13.76
C THR A 419 53.50 62.75 -13.48
N SER A 420 52.26 62.68 -12.99
CA SER A 420 51.33 63.81 -12.86
C SER A 420 50.88 64.04 -11.42
N LYS A 421 50.35 65.23 -11.13
CA LYS A 421 49.48 65.44 -9.97
C LYS A 421 48.20 64.61 -10.15
N VAL A 422 48.01 63.63 -9.28
CA VAL A 422 46.74 62.91 -9.10
C VAL A 422 46.01 63.51 -7.91
N SER A 423 44.70 63.71 -8.04
CA SER A 423 43.80 64.08 -6.93
C SER A 423 42.84 62.93 -6.63
N CYS A 424 42.67 62.60 -5.34
CA CYS A 424 41.73 61.58 -4.88
C CYS A 424 40.66 62.16 -3.94
N SER A 425 39.43 61.64 -4.04
CA SER A 425 38.29 62.04 -3.21
C SER A 425 37.47 60.82 -2.72
N MET A 426 36.57 61.05 -1.76
CA MET A 426 35.64 60.02 -1.23
C MET A 426 34.18 60.47 -1.27
N HIS A 427 33.30 59.62 -1.79
CA HIS A 427 31.89 59.93 -2.01
C HIS A 427 30.96 58.74 -1.65
N PRO A 428 29.93 58.94 -0.79
CA PRO A 428 29.74 60.07 0.12
C PRO A 428 30.83 60.09 1.21
N ALA A 429 31.09 61.28 1.76
CA ALA A 429 32.08 61.46 2.83
C ALA A 429 31.51 61.00 4.20
N PRO A 430 32.09 59.97 4.84
CA PRO A 430 31.57 59.44 6.10
C PRO A 430 31.96 60.33 7.30
N SER A 431 30.99 60.65 8.16
CA SER A 431 31.10 61.65 9.24
C SER A 431 32.14 61.38 10.34
N HIS A 432 32.72 60.17 10.38
CA HIS A 432 33.70 59.72 11.38
C HIS A 432 35.13 59.55 10.82
N PHE A 433 35.36 59.70 9.51
CA PHE A 433 36.68 59.50 8.89
C PHE A 433 37.13 60.70 8.06
N SER A 434 38.43 60.78 7.78
CA SER A 434 39.06 61.77 6.89
C SER A 434 40.07 61.11 5.96
N LEU A 435 40.13 61.57 4.71
CA LEU A 435 41.20 61.22 3.77
C LEU A 435 42.16 62.40 3.66
N GLU A 436 43.46 62.12 3.81
CA GLU A 436 44.54 63.10 3.74
C GLU A 436 45.54 62.72 2.62
N ASN A 437 46.19 63.73 2.04
CA ASN A 437 47.23 63.51 1.03
C ASN A 437 48.58 63.29 1.71
N ALA A 438 49.21 62.13 1.48
CA ALA A 438 50.51 61.77 2.07
C ALA A 438 51.70 62.06 1.11
N GLY A 439 51.43 62.62 -0.06
CA GLY A 439 52.46 63.00 -1.04
C GLY A 439 52.89 61.84 -1.94
N LEU A 440 54.20 61.72 -2.18
CA LEU A 440 54.79 60.67 -3.00
C LEU A 440 55.54 59.67 -2.11
N LEU A 441 55.01 58.47 -1.90
CA LEU A 441 55.76 57.36 -1.32
C LEU A 441 56.26 56.45 -2.44
N MET A 442 57.55 56.11 -2.43
CA MET A 442 58.19 55.24 -3.45
C MET A 442 57.92 55.67 -4.90
N GLY A 443 57.81 56.99 -5.13
CA GLY A 443 57.51 57.57 -6.45
C GLY A 443 56.04 57.51 -6.89
N LYS A 444 55.13 56.99 -6.06
CA LYS A 444 53.69 56.85 -6.38
C LYS A 444 52.85 57.82 -5.53
N PRO A 445 51.85 58.51 -6.12
CA PRO A 445 50.99 59.44 -5.37
C PRO A 445 50.16 58.66 -4.36
N THR A 446 50.25 59.03 -3.08
CA THR A 446 49.77 58.22 -1.95
C THR A 446 48.89 59.02 -0.99
N PHE A 447 47.80 58.40 -0.50
CA PHE A 447 46.82 59.01 0.41
C PHE A 447 46.60 58.14 1.66
N THR A 448 46.24 58.78 2.78
CA THR A 448 46.04 58.18 4.10
C THR A 448 44.60 58.35 4.60
N LEU A 449 43.97 57.26 5.05
CA LEU A 449 42.63 57.28 5.66
C LEU A 449 42.75 57.25 7.19
N LYS A 450 42.06 58.15 7.91
CA LYS A 450 42.10 58.28 9.38
C LYS A 450 40.71 58.39 10.02
N VAL A 451 40.63 58.17 11.34
CA VAL A 451 39.46 58.43 12.19
C VAL A 451 39.40 59.92 12.57
N ASN A 452 38.41 60.65 12.06
CA ASN A 452 38.22 62.10 12.29
C ASN A 452 37.47 62.40 13.60
N LYS A 453 36.64 61.46 14.08
CA LYS A 453 35.94 61.53 15.37
C LYS A 453 36.02 60.20 16.07
N SER A 454 36.48 60.19 17.32
CA SER A 454 36.50 59.00 18.17
C SER A 454 35.09 58.43 18.31
N TYR A 455 35.02 57.10 18.48
CA TYR A 455 33.75 56.37 18.56
C TYR A 455 33.84 55.20 19.52
N ASN A 456 32.67 54.77 20.02
CA ASN A 456 32.49 53.59 20.84
C ASN A 456 31.07 53.06 20.58
N PHE A 457 30.95 52.00 19.78
CA PHE A 457 29.66 51.48 19.31
C PHE A 457 29.24 50.26 20.13
N SER A 458 28.46 50.49 21.20
CA SER A 458 27.98 49.44 22.10
C SER A 458 26.56 48.94 21.77
N GLN A 459 25.74 49.73 21.08
CA GLN A 459 24.36 49.39 20.73
C GLN A 459 23.97 49.92 19.35
N LYS A 460 23.52 49.01 18.46
CA LYS A 460 23.28 49.17 17.01
C LYS A 460 24.53 49.36 16.15
N PHE A 461 24.54 48.69 14.98
CA PHE A 461 25.58 48.76 13.97
C PHE A 461 24.95 48.87 12.57
N ASP A 462 25.46 49.78 11.74
CA ASP A 462 25.10 49.94 10.32
C ASP A 462 26.34 49.71 9.43
N ILE A 463 26.13 49.32 8.17
CA ILE A 463 27.22 49.17 7.18
C ILE A 463 27.47 50.51 6.49
N ILE A 464 28.68 51.05 6.63
CA ILE A 464 29.09 52.27 5.91
C ILE A 464 29.62 51.87 4.52
N ARG A 465 29.05 52.49 3.47
CA ARG A 465 29.46 52.36 2.07
C ARG A 465 30.00 53.69 1.56
N SER A 466 31.13 53.68 0.84
CA SER A 466 31.69 54.87 0.17
C SER A 466 32.51 54.44 -1.06
N ARG A 467 32.83 55.38 -1.96
CA ARG A 467 33.68 55.17 -3.14
C ARG A 467 34.87 56.11 -3.09
N VAL A 468 36.05 55.61 -3.46
CA VAL A 468 37.26 56.39 -3.73
C VAL A 468 37.35 56.62 -5.24
N GLU A 469 37.64 57.86 -5.66
CA GLU A 469 37.91 58.20 -7.06
C GLU A 469 39.26 58.91 -7.15
N ALA A 470 40.03 58.61 -8.21
CA ALA A 470 41.32 59.21 -8.51
C ALA A 470 41.33 59.77 -9.95
N GLN A 471 41.85 60.98 -10.13
CA GLN A 471 41.87 61.70 -11.42
C GLN A 471 43.23 62.37 -11.65
N ASP A 472 43.78 62.29 -12.88
CA ASP A 472 44.93 63.10 -13.29
C ASP A 472 44.48 64.54 -13.56
N VAL A 473 45.09 65.49 -12.86
CA VAL A 473 44.74 66.92 -12.93
C VAL A 473 45.07 67.54 -14.30
N ARG A 474 45.74 66.81 -15.21
CA ARG A 474 46.04 67.24 -16.59
C ARG A 474 45.10 66.69 -17.67
N VAL A 475 44.18 65.78 -17.36
CA VAL A 475 43.31 65.12 -18.35
C VAL A 475 41.83 65.32 -18.01
N THR A 476 41.04 65.84 -18.96
CA THR A 476 39.63 66.20 -18.75
C THR A 476 38.68 65.00 -18.67
N CYS A 477 39.02 63.88 -19.29
CA CYS A 477 38.30 62.62 -19.16
C CYS A 477 39.29 61.46 -18.95
N GLY A 478 39.49 61.09 -17.68
CA GLY A 478 40.44 60.06 -17.28
C GLY A 478 40.49 59.93 -15.76
N SER A 479 39.47 59.29 -15.18
CA SER A 479 39.44 58.91 -13.77
C SER A 479 39.38 57.38 -13.62
N SER A 480 39.72 56.89 -12.43
CA SER A 480 39.60 55.49 -12.07
C SER A 480 39.09 55.38 -10.63
N GLN A 481 38.14 54.46 -10.42
CA GLN A 481 37.28 54.42 -9.25
C GLN A 481 37.34 53.07 -8.54
N LEU A 482 37.12 53.05 -7.22
CA LEU A 482 37.21 51.87 -6.37
C LEU A 482 36.25 51.98 -5.17
N SER A 483 35.51 50.93 -4.84
CA SER A 483 34.44 50.94 -3.83
C SER A 483 34.90 50.38 -2.48
N LEU A 484 34.37 50.93 -1.38
CA LEU A 484 34.81 50.70 -0.01
C LEU A 484 33.64 50.33 0.92
N HIS A 485 33.83 49.27 1.71
CA HIS A 485 32.82 48.74 2.64
C HIS A 485 33.40 48.57 4.06
N ILE A 486 32.77 49.15 5.09
CA ILE A 486 33.28 49.13 6.48
C ILE A 486 32.30 48.40 7.42
N ARG A 487 32.82 47.56 8.34
CA ARG A 487 32.04 46.83 9.38
C ARG A 487 32.73 46.82 10.77
N LEU A 488 31.93 46.58 11.81
CA LEU A 488 32.28 46.60 13.24
C LEU A 488 31.81 45.31 13.96
N ALA A 489 32.23 45.06 15.21
CA ALA A 489 32.00 43.82 15.95
C ALA A 489 31.36 44.00 17.36
N PRO A 490 30.57 43.02 17.88
CA PRO A 490 29.80 43.14 19.13
C PRO A 490 30.60 42.79 20.42
N PRO A 491 30.11 43.20 21.62
CA PRO A 491 30.74 42.91 22.91
C PRO A 491 30.26 41.60 23.58
N PRO A 492 31.08 40.96 24.45
CA PRO A 492 30.77 39.69 25.11
C PRO A 492 30.02 39.83 26.45
N GLY A 493 29.30 38.77 26.87
CA GLY A 493 28.92 38.58 28.29
C GLY A 493 27.55 37.94 28.59
N GLN A 494 26.64 37.83 27.62
CA GLN A 494 25.25 37.41 27.89
C GLN A 494 25.06 35.89 27.71
N GLN A 495 25.00 35.12 28.80
CA GLN A 495 24.89 33.65 28.72
C GLN A 495 23.58 33.17 28.07
N PHE A 496 23.73 32.40 27.00
CA PHE A 496 22.63 31.79 26.24
C PHE A 496 21.91 30.71 27.08
N ARG A 497 20.56 30.73 27.13
CA ARG A 497 19.73 29.68 27.78
C ARG A 497 18.25 29.74 27.37
N PHE A 498 17.53 28.63 27.57
CA PHE A 498 16.07 28.58 27.55
C PHE A 498 15.45 28.95 28.92
N PRO A 499 14.15 29.28 29.00
CA PRO A 499 13.46 29.62 30.25
C PRO A 499 13.27 28.42 31.19
N GLN A 500 13.03 27.24 30.61
CA GLN A 500 12.85 25.96 31.28
C GLN A 500 13.78 24.92 30.62
N LYS A 501 14.08 23.82 31.34
CA LYS A 501 14.84 22.68 30.80
C LYS A 501 13.95 21.65 30.11
N GLU A 502 12.75 21.48 30.64
CA GLU A 502 11.69 20.61 30.11
C GLU A 502 10.41 21.43 29.93
N VAL A 503 9.63 21.10 28.90
CA VAL A 503 8.30 21.67 28.63
C VAL A 503 7.32 20.52 28.40
N TYR A 504 6.15 20.58 29.03
CA TYR A 504 5.09 19.58 28.89
C TYR A 504 3.91 20.19 28.12
N LEU A 505 3.41 19.48 27.10
CA LEU A 505 2.32 19.91 26.23
C LEU A 505 1.31 18.75 26.05
N SER A 506 0.05 19.09 25.83
CA SER A 506 -0.98 18.12 25.39
C SER A 506 -1.62 18.61 24.10
N ILE A 507 -1.82 17.71 23.14
CA ILE A 507 -2.37 18.03 21.81
C ILE A 507 -3.36 16.91 21.45
N GLU A 508 -4.54 17.29 20.97
CA GLU A 508 -5.51 16.34 20.39
C GLU A 508 -5.01 15.86 19.02
N GLU A 509 -5.25 14.60 18.69
CA GLU A 509 -4.73 14.03 17.47
C GLU A 509 -5.44 14.48 16.20
N SER A 510 -4.77 14.25 15.07
CA SER A 510 -5.30 14.62 13.77
C SER A 510 -4.47 14.06 12.63
N SER A 511 -5.13 13.49 11.63
CA SER A 511 -4.58 13.26 10.30
C SER A 511 -4.16 14.54 9.54
N SER A 512 -4.57 15.73 10.04
CA SER A 512 -4.25 17.03 9.44
C SER A 512 -2.99 17.69 10.02
N PRO A 513 -2.24 18.49 9.23
CA PRO A 513 -1.00 19.14 9.69
C PRO A 513 -1.21 20.11 10.87
N ILE A 514 -0.60 19.79 12.03
CA ILE A 514 -0.66 20.63 13.23
C ILE A 514 0.44 21.69 13.16
N ILE A 515 0.11 22.84 12.57
CA ILE A 515 1.07 23.92 12.29
C ILE A 515 1.14 24.92 13.44
N GLY A 516 2.33 25.17 13.96
CA GLY A 516 2.62 26.33 14.80
C GLY A 516 2.15 26.26 16.26
N PHE A 517 1.78 25.07 16.76
CA PHE A 517 1.22 24.85 18.10
C PHE A 517 2.10 25.33 19.27
N TYR A 518 3.42 25.43 19.07
CA TYR A 518 4.35 25.94 20.08
C TYR A 518 5.52 26.71 19.44
N THR A 519 6.19 27.58 20.21
CA THR A 519 7.36 28.34 19.75
C THR A 519 8.48 28.32 20.78
N LEU A 520 9.63 27.77 20.41
CA LEU A 520 10.87 27.84 21.19
C LEU A 520 11.36 29.28 21.31
N ARG A 521 11.51 29.78 22.55
CA ARG A 521 12.02 31.13 22.82
C ARG A 521 13.15 31.09 23.86
N PRO A 522 14.42 31.26 23.46
CA PRO A 522 15.53 31.44 24.40
C PRO A 522 15.50 32.85 25.00
N LEU A 523 16.19 33.04 26.13
CA LEU A 523 16.19 34.30 26.88
C LEU A 523 17.25 35.32 26.41
N ASN A 524 18.35 34.83 25.83
CA ASN A 524 19.51 35.61 25.37
C ASN A 524 20.04 34.96 24.06
N GLY A 525 21.10 35.51 23.45
CA GLY A 525 21.88 34.89 22.38
C GLY A 525 22.66 35.91 21.55
N VAL A 526 23.79 35.50 20.94
CA VAL A 526 24.66 36.40 20.16
C VAL A 526 24.45 36.23 18.65
N GLY A 527 24.03 37.31 17.97
CA GLY A 527 23.79 37.30 16.51
C GLY A 527 22.49 36.60 16.13
N GLU A 528 22.47 35.90 14.99
CA GLU A 528 21.31 35.08 14.60
C GLU A 528 21.28 33.79 15.43
N ILE A 529 20.10 33.42 15.92
CA ILE A 529 19.86 32.18 16.66
C ILE A 529 19.29 31.13 15.72
N TYR A 530 19.94 29.98 15.64
CA TYR A 530 19.56 28.85 14.80
C TYR A 530 19.00 27.70 15.62
N PHE A 531 17.73 27.37 15.40
CA PHE A 531 17.05 26.24 16.03
C PHE A 531 17.28 24.95 15.26
N LYS A 532 17.52 23.85 15.98
CA LYS A 532 17.80 22.53 15.39
C LYS A 532 17.40 21.40 16.34
N LYS A 533 16.63 20.44 15.83
CA LYS A 533 16.36 19.13 16.46
C LYS A 533 17.69 18.41 16.74
N ASP A 534 17.91 17.90 17.96
CA ASP A 534 19.18 17.20 18.26
C ASP A 534 19.21 15.81 17.61
N ARG A 535 20.40 15.30 17.27
CA ARG A 535 20.54 14.03 16.52
C ARG A 535 20.17 12.78 17.33
N ASN A 536 20.04 12.91 18.64
CA ASN A 536 19.82 11.80 19.57
C ASN A 536 18.34 11.60 19.97
N SER A 537 17.39 12.23 19.27
CA SER A 537 15.94 12.07 19.50
C SER A 537 15.25 11.51 18.24
N PRO A 538 15.25 10.18 18.05
CA PRO A 538 14.69 9.54 16.84
C PRO A 538 13.16 9.64 16.74
N GLU A 539 12.45 9.55 17.87
CA GLU A 539 11.00 9.75 18.02
C GLU A 539 10.49 11.03 17.34
N CYS A 540 11.36 12.04 17.27
CA CYS A 540 11.04 13.37 16.81
C CYS A 540 11.18 13.52 15.30
N SER A 541 11.34 12.42 14.55
CA SER A 541 11.28 12.37 13.09
C SER A 541 10.07 13.15 12.55
N ARG A 542 8.86 12.85 13.09
CA ARG A 542 7.56 13.49 12.80
C ARG A 542 7.52 15.00 13.10
N MET A 543 8.39 15.54 13.96
CA MET A 543 8.41 16.98 14.32
C MET A 543 9.33 17.84 13.44
N HIS A 544 8.79 18.96 12.95
CA HIS A 544 9.53 20.04 12.31
C HIS A 544 9.75 21.22 13.27
N VAL A 545 10.92 21.86 13.17
CA VAL A 545 11.23 23.14 13.83
C VAL A 545 11.74 24.13 12.81
N ASN A 546 11.12 25.32 12.73
CA ASN A 546 11.62 26.39 11.89
C ASN A 546 12.96 26.89 12.43
N SER A 547 14.02 26.78 11.63
CA SER A 547 15.40 27.06 12.04
C SER A 547 15.68 28.51 12.41
N ARG A 548 14.83 29.47 12.00
CA ARG A 548 14.96 30.90 12.31
C ARG A 548 13.95 31.42 13.33
N THR A 549 12.72 30.88 13.36
CA THR A 549 11.65 31.37 14.25
C THR A 549 11.41 30.52 15.50
N GLY A 550 11.97 29.31 15.56
CA GLY A 550 11.76 28.38 16.69
C GLY A 550 10.34 27.78 16.76
N VAL A 551 9.48 28.09 15.79
CA VAL A 551 8.11 27.54 15.71
C VAL A 551 8.16 26.05 15.44
N LEU A 552 7.38 25.28 16.21
CA LEU A 552 7.21 23.84 16.09
C LEU A 552 5.93 23.52 15.32
N SER A 553 6.01 22.52 14.45
CA SER A 553 4.88 21.99 13.67
C SER A 553 5.02 20.48 13.50
N ILE A 554 3.88 19.80 13.36
CA ILE A 554 3.82 18.38 12.98
C ILE A 554 3.17 18.34 11.59
N PRO A 555 3.96 18.35 10.49
CA PRO A 555 3.46 18.61 9.14
C PRO A 555 2.69 17.44 8.50
N HIS A 556 2.63 16.28 9.15
CA HIS A 556 1.96 15.07 8.65
C HIS A 556 0.82 14.58 9.56
N GLY A 557 0.37 15.43 10.49
CA GLY A 557 -0.56 15.02 11.54
C GLY A 557 0.13 14.22 12.66
N ILE A 558 -0.63 13.93 13.70
CA ILE A 558 -0.24 13.08 14.82
C ILE A 558 -1.39 12.11 15.13
N ASP A 559 -1.00 10.99 15.70
CA ASP A 559 -1.73 9.72 15.71
C ASP A 559 -1.21 9.01 16.97
N ARG A 560 -2.10 8.79 17.94
CA ARG A 560 -1.81 8.36 19.31
C ARG A 560 -1.47 6.87 19.32
N GLU A 561 -2.10 6.09 18.47
CA GLU A 561 -2.05 4.63 18.42
C GLU A 561 -0.65 4.17 18.00
N VAL A 562 0.02 4.93 17.13
CA VAL A 562 1.45 4.77 16.83
C VAL A 562 2.36 5.62 17.72
N THR A 563 1.92 6.78 18.22
CA THR A 563 2.75 7.67 19.07
C THR A 563 1.97 8.42 20.17
N PRO A 564 1.71 7.81 21.33
CA PRO A 564 0.92 8.45 22.40
C PRO A 564 1.71 9.50 23.19
N GLU A 565 3.05 9.44 23.15
CA GLU A 565 3.94 10.43 23.74
C GLU A 565 5.18 10.64 22.85
N LEU A 566 5.67 11.89 22.71
CA LEU A 566 6.92 12.22 22.03
C LEU A 566 7.88 12.97 22.97
N ARG A 567 9.15 12.52 23.07
CA ARG A 567 10.17 13.16 23.93
C ARG A 567 11.29 13.80 23.11
N CYS A 568 11.15 15.11 22.87
CA CYS A 568 11.94 15.84 21.87
C CYS A 568 12.95 16.84 22.41
N ARG A 569 14.22 16.50 22.25
CA ARG A 569 15.37 17.36 22.53
C ARG A 569 15.61 18.33 21.38
N PHE A 570 15.23 19.58 21.59
CA PHE A 570 15.59 20.68 20.71
C PHE A 570 16.84 21.39 21.21
N SER A 571 17.58 21.97 20.27
CA SER A 571 18.74 22.81 20.56
C SER A 571 18.61 24.13 19.83
N ALA A 572 19.19 25.16 20.43
CA ALA A 572 19.48 26.40 19.73
C ALA A 572 20.99 26.65 19.78
N SER A 573 21.53 27.17 18.68
CA SER A 573 22.90 27.64 18.53
C SER A 573 22.88 29.13 18.23
N ASP A 574 23.74 29.91 18.86
CA ASP A 574 23.97 31.30 18.49
C ASP A 574 25.05 31.41 17.39
N SER A 575 25.36 32.63 16.96
CA SER A 575 26.37 32.91 15.93
C SER A 575 27.77 33.17 16.51
N ASP A 576 27.99 32.86 17.79
CA ASP A 576 29.27 33.06 18.47
C ASP A 576 30.36 32.10 17.95
N HIS A 577 31.62 32.34 18.28
CA HIS A 577 32.77 31.55 17.80
C HIS A 577 33.72 31.21 18.96
N PRO A 578 33.66 30.00 19.55
CA PRO A 578 32.78 28.87 19.18
C PRO A 578 31.31 29.09 19.53
N ALA A 579 30.41 28.60 18.68
CA ALA A 579 28.96 28.78 18.86
C ALA A 579 28.46 28.11 20.14
N ASN A 580 27.77 28.88 20.99
CA ASN A 580 27.16 28.37 22.21
C ASN A 580 25.94 27.53 21.83
N ARG A 581 25.84 26.30 22.34
CA ARG A 581 24.70 25.40 22.06
C ARG A 581 23.93 25.05 23.33
N ILE A 582 22.69 25.51 23.41
CA ILE A 582 21.76 25.20 24.50
C ILE A 582 20.77 24.11 24.07
N ARG A 583 20.14 23.45 25.04
CA ARG A 583 19.14 22.41 24.81
C ARG A 583 17.91 22.59 25.71
N VAL A 584 16.77 22.13 25.22
CA VAL A 584 15.50 22.01 25.95
C VAL A 584 14.82 20.72 25.49
N ASP A 585 14.23 20.01 26.42
CA ASP A 585 13.45 18.81 26.15
C ASP A 585 11.95 19.16 26.17
N ILE A 586 11.18 18.56 25.27
CA ILE A 586 9.73 18.74 25.20
C ILE A 586 9.07 17.38 25.27
N VAL A 587 8.13 17.21 26.19
CA VAL A 587 7.26 16.04 26.27
C VAL A 587 5.88 16.45 25.77
N ILE A 588 5.40 15.78 24.73
CA ILE A 588 4.05 15.98 24.18
C ILE A 588 3.26 14.70 24.45
N THR A 589 2.17 14.79 25.21
CA THR A 589 1.19 13.71 25.34
C THR A 589 0.08 13.94 24.32
N VAL A 590 -0.22 12.94 23.50
CA VAL A 590 -1.34 12.99 22.57
C VAL A 590 -2.63 12.67 23.32
N LYS A 591 -3.73 13.37 23.00
CA LYS A 591 -5.06 13.00 23.49
C LYS A 591 -5.81 12.23 22.42
N ASP A 592 -6.38 11.15 22.91
CA ASP A 592 -7.32 10.23 22.28
C ASP A 592 -8.55 10.91 21.67
N ILE A 593 -8.89 10.50 20.45
CA ILE A 593 -10.16 10.76 19.76
C ILE A 593 -10.70 9.40 19.27
N ASN A 594 -12.02 9.19 19.40
CA ASN A 594 -12.66 7.95 18.96
C ASN A 594 -12.73 7.87 17.42
N ASP A 595 -11.66 7.42 16.77
CA ASP A 595 -11.57 7.28 15.30
C ASP A 595 -11.16 5.89 14.78
N CYS A 596 -10.69 4.98 15.66
CA CYS A 596 -10.70 3.55 15.37
C CYS A 596 -12.08 2.92 15.62
N ALA A 597 -12.38 1.86 14.88
CA ALA A 597 -13.56 1.04 15.10
C ALA A 597 -13.15 -0.37 15.53
N PRO A 598 -13.93 -1.04 16.41
CA PRO A 598 -13.58 -2.38 16.90
C PRO A 598 -13.35 -3.39 15.77
N SER A 599 -12.25 -4.12 15.83
CA SER A 599 -11.82 -5.07 14.79
C SER A 599 -11.70 -6.50 15.32
N LEU A 600 -11.92 -7.52 14.48
CA LEU A 600 -11.62 -8.93 14.81
C LEU A 600 -10.24 -9.32 14.26
N SER A 601 -9.43 -10.01 15.07
CA SER A 601 -8.11 -10.50 14.63
C SER A 601 -8.18 -11.73 13.72
N GLN A 602 -9.30 -12.44 13.72
CA GLN A 602 -9.51 -13.69 12.97
C GLN A 602 -11.00 -13.87 12.64
N LEU A 603 -11.28 -14.21 11.37
CA LEU A 603 -12.64 -14.40 10.84
C LEU A 603 -12.98 -15.84 10.47
N TYR A 604 -12.00 -16.75 10.48
CA TYR A 604 -12.13 -18.14 10.06
C TYR A 604 -11.66 -19.05 11.20
N PHE A 605 -12.50 -19.98 11.65
CA PHE A 605 -12.22 -20.86 12.78
C PHE A 605 -12.54 -22.32 12.46
N SER A 606 -11.69 -23.24 12.92
CA SER A 606 -12.03 -24.65 13.02
C SER A 606 -12.70 -24.93 14.37
N LEU A 607 -13.78 -25.72 14.37
CA LEU A 607 -14.44 -26.19 15.59
C LEU A 607 -14.46 -27.72 15.64
N PRO A 608 -14.16 -28.36 16.79
CA PRO A 608 -14.35 -29.79 16.92
C PRO A 608 -15.84 -30.16 16.84
N GLU A 609 -16.13 -31.19 16.07
CA GLU A 609 -17.43 -31.88 16.04
C GLU A 609 -17.78 -32.55 17.39
N PHE A 610 -19.06 -32.83 17.60
CA PHE A 610 -19.56 -33.49 18.80
C PHE A 610 -19.18 -34.99 18.89
N ASP A 611 -17.95 -35.28 19.32
CA ASP A 611 -17.52 -36.63 19.72
C ASP A 611 -18.30 -37.11 20.97
N GLY A 612 -19.39 -37.84 20.74
CA GLY A 612 -20.25 -38.41 21.78
C GLY A 612 -19.63 -39.56 22.60
N LEU A 613 -18.37 -39.94 22.35
CA LEU A 613 -17.62 -40.92 23.13
C LEU A 613 -16.67 -40.24 24.13
N MET A 614 -16.11 -39.08 23.75
CA MET A 614 -15.21 -38.27 24.58
C MET A 614 -15.96 -37.24 25.44
N GLN A 615 -17.15 -36.81 25.02
CA GLN A 615 -17.92 -35.77 25.72
C GLN A 615 -18.92 -36.35 26.73
N THR A 616 -19.17 -35.62 27.82
CA THR A 616 -20.03 -36.12 28.90
C THR A 616 -21.52 -36.00 28.56
N PRO A 617 -22.37 -36.97 28.96
CA PRO A 617 -23.81 -36.94 28.68
C PRO A 617 -24.58 -35.86 29.47
N THR A 618 -23.89 -35.11 30.34
CA THR A 618 -24.43 -34.02 31.16
C THR A 618 -23.70 -32.71 30.82
N LEU A 619 -23.84 -32.27 29.57
CA LEU A 619 -23.34 -30.96 29.12
C LEU A 619 -23.97 -29.80 29.92
N PRO A 620 -23.22 -28.71 30.17
CA PRO A 620 -23.77 -27.50 30.77
C PRO A 620 -24.79 -26.82 29.84
N THR A 621 -25.73 -26.06 30.41
CA THR A 621 -26.80 -25.38 29.66
C THR A 621 -26.28 -24.56 28.48
N TRP A 622 -25.12 -23.91 28.67
CA TRP A 622 -24.29 -23.34 27.62
C TRP A 622 -22.91 -23.99 27.73
N THR A 623 -22.44 -24.56 26.62
CA THR A 623 -21.11 -25.18 26.49
C THR A 623 -20.22 -24.22 25.69
N PRO A 624 -19.07 -23.76 26.25
CA PRO A 624 -18.16 -22.89 25.52
C PRO A 624 -17.52 -23.64 24.35
N LEU A 625 -17.32 -22.94 23.23
CA LEU A 625 -16.64 -23.46 22.04
C LEU A 625 -15.28 -22.78 21.86
N LEU A 626 -15.28 -21.45 21.72
CA LEU A 626 -14.07 -20.62 21.63
C LEU A 626 -14.34 -19.18 22.07
N LYS A 627 -13.31 -18.34 22.02
CA LYS A 627 -13.40 -16.90 22.26
C LYS A 627 -13.04 -16.14 20.97
N LEU A 628 -13.85 -15.14 20.61
CA LEU A 628 -13.50 -14.17 19.59
C LEU A 628 -12.58 -13.12 20.21
N ASP A 629 -11.39 -12.98 19.65
CA ASP A 629 -10.45 -11.92 20.01
C ASP A 629 -10.70 -10.70 19.12
N ALA A 630 -11.22 -9.64 19.74
CA ALA A 630 -11.39 -8.34 19.15
C ALA A 630 -10.39 -7.34 19.74
N LEU A 631 -9.99 -6.36 18.95
CA LEU A 631 -9.10 -5.28 19.35
C LEU A 631 -9.66 -3.95 18.86
N ASP A 632 -9.56 -2.96 19.73
CA ASP A 632 -9.66 -1.54 19.41
C ASP A 632 -8.40 -0.87 20.00
N LEU A 633 -7.98 0.26 19.42
CA LEU A 633 -6.69 0.90 19.69
C LEU A 633 -6.82 2.18 20.55
N ASP A 634 -8.02 2.77 20.56
CA ASP A 634 -8.34 4.01 21.27
C ASP A 634 -8.39 3.81 22.81
N GLU A 635 -8.48 4.87 23.61
CA GLU A 635 -8.29 4.81 25.05
C GLU A 635 -9.57 4.59 25.87
N GLY A 636 -9.49 3.65 26.82
CA GLY A 636 -10.43 3.56 27.94
C GLY A 636 -11.83 3.13 27.54
N LEU A 637 -12.73 4.11 27.28
CA LEU A 637 -14.10 3.86 26.80
C LEU A 637 -14.21 3.89 25.28
N ASN A 638 -13.28 4.56 24.61
CA ASN A 638 -13.21 4.56 23.15
C ASN A 638 -12.75 3.16 22.70
N GLY A 639 -11.63 2.65 23.21
CA GLY A 639 -11.22 1.25 22.96
C GLY A 639 -12.02 0.15 23.67
N SER A 640 -13.23 0.42 24.17
CA SER A 640 -14.02 -0.51 24.99
C SER A 640 -14.96 -1.41 24.16
N VAL A 641 -14.40 -2.44 23.52
CA VAL A 641 -15.17 -3.35 22.64
C VAL A 641 -16.25 -4.14 23.37
N HIS A 642 -17.47 -4.06 22.84
CA HIS A 642 -18.59 -4.95 23.17
C HIS A 642 -19.04 -5.78 21.96
N PHE A 643 -19.57 -6.97 22.24
CA PHE A 643 -19.97 -7.96 21.25
C PHE A 643 -21.50 -8.18 21.23
N GLU A 644 -22.10 -8.27 20.04
CA GLU A 644 -23.52 -8.63 19.86
C GLU A 644 -23.69 -9.62 18.70
N LEU A 645 -24.14 -10.85 19.00
CA LEU A 645 -24.47 -11.85 17.96
C LEU A 645 -25.82 -11.51 17.33
N ARG A 646 -25.82 -11.14 16.04
CA ARG A 646 -27.01 -10.67 15.32
C ARG A 646 -27.75 -11.76 14.54
N SER A 647 -27.02 -12.75 14.04
CA SER A 647 -27.59 -13.85 13.25
C SER A 647 -26.65 -15.04 13.17
N VAL A 648 -27.22 -16.22 12.89
CA VAL A 648 -26.52 -17.48 12.62
C VAL A 648 -27.08 -18.04 11.31
N LYS A 649 -26.20 -18.40 10.38
CA LYS A 649 -26.52 -19.26 9.23
C LYS A 649 -25.77 -20.58 9.43
N ALA A 650 -26.36 -21.68 8.99
CA ALA A 650 -25.72 -23.00 8.92
C ALA A 650 -26.00 -23.59 7.54
N PHE A 651 -24.99 -24.21 6.93
CA PHE A 651 -25.06 -24.80 5.61
C PHE A 651 -25.06 -26.33 5.75
N CYS A 652 -26.16 -26.96 5.35
CA CYS A 652 -26.40 -28.38 5.60
C CYS A 652 -26.41 -29.20 4.30
N ASN A 653 -25.81 -30.39 4.33
CA ASN A 653 -25.76 -31.32 3.18
C ASN A 653 -27.02 -32.21 3.07
N GLY A 654 -28.19 -31.71 3.49
CA GLY A 654 -29.44 -32.48 3.52
C GLY A 654 -30.69 -31.58 3.49
N SER A 655 -31.72 -32.01 2.77
CA SER A 655 -32.89 -31.18 2.43
C SER A 655 -34.05 -31.19 3.44
N ASN A 656 -33.85 -31.68 4.68
CA ASN A 656 -34.93 -31.86 5.65
C ASN A 656 -34.47 -31.71 7.12
N ASN A 657 -34.28 -30.47 7.61
CA ASN A 657 -34.84 -29.92 8.87
C ASN A 657 -34.22 -28.57 9.24
N ASP A 658 -35.04 -27.54 9.45
CA ASP A 658 -34.61 -26.14 9.68
C ASP A 658 -34.04 -25.83 11.10
N ARG A 659 -33.38 -26.78 11.78
CA ARG A 659 -32.90 -26.59 13.16
C ARG A 659 -31.45 -26.11 13.23
N ILE A 660 -31.25 -24.83 12.93
CA ILE A 660 -30.01 -24.11 13.23
C ILE A 660 -29.68 -24.26 14.73
N PRO A 661 -28.42 -24.57 15.13
CA PRO A 661 -28.06 -24.70 16.54
C PRO A 661 -28.18 -23.35 17.28
N GLU A 662 -28.54 -23.40 18.57
CA GLU A 662 -28.73 -22.19 19.37
C GLU A 662 -27.39 -21.73 19.97
N PHE A 663 -26.78 -20.71 19.35
CA PHE A 663 -25.54 -20.07 19.80
C PHE A 663 -25.81 -18.85 20.69
N ARG A 664 -24.82 -18.52 21.51
CA ARG A 664 -24.73 -17.30 22.31
C ARG A 664 -23.32 -16.74 22.22
N LEU A 665 -23.22 -15.41 22.19
CA LEU A 665 -21.97 -14.66 22.32
C LEU A 665 -22.00 -13.87 23.63
N SER A 666 -20.90 -13.88 24.37
CA SER A 666 -20.71 -13.06 25.57
C SER A 666 -20.39 -11.61 25.20
N THR A 667 -21.16 -10.66 25.73
CA THR A 667 -21.10 -9.24 25.39
C THR A 667 -19.84 -8.52 25.86
N GLU A 668 -19.12 -9.11 26.82
CA GLU A 668 -17.91 -8.54 27.44
C GLU A 668 -16.67 -9.43 27.21
N SER A 669 -16.82 -10.75 27.11
CA SER A 669 -15.69 -11.67 27.01
C SER A 669 -15.46 -12.27 25.62
N GLY A 670 -16.31 -11.97 24.63
CA GLY A 670 -16.19 -12.53 23.27
C GLY A 670 -16.39 -14.05 23.18
N GLU A 671 -16.74 -14.73 24.29
CA GLU A 671 -16.92 -16.18 24.34
C GLU A 671 -18.15 -16.61 23.54
N VAL A 672 -17.94 -17.51 22.58
CA VAL A 672 -19.00 -18.20 21.83
C VAL A 672 -19.34 -19.49 22.57
N SER A 673 -20.60 -19.62 22.99
CA SER A 673 -21.14 -20.83 23.60
C SER A 673 -22.29 -21.38 22.78
N ILE A 674 -22.36 -22.71 22.61
CA ILE A 674 -23.53 -23.41 22.08
C ILE A 674 -24.40 -23.92 23.22
N LYS A 675 -25.72 -24.00 23.03
CA LYS A 675 -26.63 -24.55 24.03
C LYS A 675 -26.42 -26.07 24.14
N GLY A 676 -26.24 -26.60 25.36
CA GLY A 676 -25.81 -28.00 25.55
C GLY A 676 -26.74 -29.07 24.92
N LYS A 677 -28.05 -28.78 24.80
CA LYS A 677 -29.04 -29.62 24.10
C LYS A 677 -28.97 -29.59 22.56
N ASP A 678 -28.19 -28.66 22.00
CA ASP A 678 -28.02 -28.44 20.56
C ASP A 678 -26.56 -28.68 20.11
N TYR A 679 -25.60 -28.87 21.03
CA TYR A 679 -24.22 -29.23 20.67
C TYR A 679 -24.14 -30.56 19.88
N PRO A 680 -24.95 -31.60 20.13
CA PRO A 680 -25.03 -32.78 19.27
C PRO A 680 -25.65 -32.53 17.87
N LEU A 681 -25.90 -31.28 17.47
CA LEU A 681 -26.22 -30.89 16.11
C LEU A 681 -24.97 -30.37 15.35
N LEU A 682 -23.83 -30.19 16.03
CA LEU A 682 -22.54 -29.93 15.38
C LEU A 682 -21.95 -31.26 14.89
N ASN A 683 -22.58 -31.81 13.87
CA ASN A 683 -22.14 -32.95 13.10
C ASN A 683 -21.71 -32.47 11.70
N ARG A 684 -20.55 -32.94 11.21
CA ARG A 684 -19.91 -32.42 10.00
C ARG A 684 -20.50 -33.01 8.70
N GLU A 685 -21.09 -34.21 8.76
CA GLU A 685 -21.80 -34.80 7.62
C GLU A 685 -23.13 -34.07 7.38
N GLU A 686 -23.85 -33.68 8.45
CA GLU A 686 -25.08 -32.90 8.36
C GLU A 686 -24.82 -31.39 8.11
N ILE A 687 -23.81 -30.78 8.75
CA ILE A 687 -23.49 -29.34 8.63
C ILE A 687 -22.02 -29.10 8.23
N SER A 688 -21.77 -28.55 7.05
CA SER A 688 -20.41 -28.31 6.54
C SER A 688 -19.80 -26.98 6.98
N GLU A 689 -20.61 -25.93 7.16
CA GLU A 689 -20.16 -24.58 7.51
C GLU A 689 -21.22 -23.86 8.36
N ILE A 690 -20.77 -23.10 9.36
CA ILE A 690 -21.59 -22.23 10.20
C ILE A 690 -21.05 -20.81 10.12
N VAL A 691 -21.93 -19.82 10.02
CA VAL A 691 -21.57 -18.42 9.86
C VAL A 691 -22.30 -17.56 10.89
N LEU A 692 -21.53 -16.88 11.73
CA LEU A 692 -22.02 -15.95 12.75
C LEU A 692 -21.87 -14.51 12.25
N PHE A 693 -22.96 -13.75 12.29
CA PHE A 693 -22.95 -12.31 12.01
C PHE A 693 -22.73 -11.57 13.33
N VAL A 694 -21.50 -11.11 13.53
CA VAL A 694 -21.04 -10.51 14.78
C VAL A 694 -20.95 -9.00 14.61
N TYR A 695 -21.70 -8.27 15.42
CA TYR A 695 -21.65 -6.82 15.50
C TYR A 695 -20.81 -6.43 16.73
N LEU A 696 -19.77 -5.64 16.50
CA LEU A 696 -18.95 -5.03 17.54
C LEU A 696 -19.30 -3.55 17.67
N TYR A 697 -19.17 -2.99 18.86
CA TYR A 697 -19.33 -1.55 19.11
C TYR A 697 -18.53 -1.09 20.32
N ASP A 698 -18.11 0.18 20.31
CA ASP A 698 -17.41 0.83 21.42
C ASP A 698 -18.37 1.50 22.44
N LEU A 699 -17.81 2.19 23.44
CA LEU A 699 -18.54 3.11 24.32
C LEU A 699 -18.08 4.58 24.13
N GLY A 700 -17.66 4.89 22.91
CA GLY A 700 -17.07 6.14 22.46
C GLY A 700 -17.93 7.39 22.55
N SER A 701 -17.25 8.54 22.52
CA SER A 701 -17.86 9.88 22.54
C SER A 701 -17.01 10.87 21.72
N PRO A 702 -17.60 11.71 20.85
CA PRO A 702 -19.02 12.11 20.80
C PRO A 702 -19.96 11.15 20.07
N PHE A 703 -19.42 10.22 19.29
CA PHE A 703 -20.16 9.17 18.60
C PHE A 703 -19.54 7.82 18.97
N ARG A 704 -20.36 6.77 18.89
CA ARG A 704 -19.87 5.39 18.95
C ARG A 704 -19.59 4.89 17.55
N LEU A 705 -18.44 4.26 17.37
CA LEU A 705 -18.08 3.47 16.20
C LEU A 705 -18.46 2.00 16.46
N SER A 706 -18.63 1.27 15.36
CA SER A 706 -19.12 -0.10 15.37
C SER A 706 -18.77 -0.78 14.06
N ALA A 707 -18.58 -2.10 14.10
CA ALA A 707 -18.18 -2.89 12.94
C ALA A 707 -19.01 -4.18 12.86
N THR A 708 -19.39 -4.61 11.67
CA THR A 708 -20.04 -5.93 11.48
C THR A 708 -19.19 -6.86 10.63
N TYR A 709 -18.99 -8.08 11.13
CA TYR A 709 -18.16 -9.12 10.53
C TYR A 709 -18.97 -10.41 10.25
N GLU A 710 -18.64 -11.06 9.14
CA GLU A 710 -19.11 -12.41 8.79
C GLU A 710 -18.07 -13.44 9.24
N VAL A 711 -18.26 -14.04 10.42
CA VAL A 711 -17.31 -14.98 11.03
C VAL A 711 -17.67 -16.41 10.67
N LYS A 712 -16.75 -17.15 10.05
CA LYS A 712 -16.96 -18.48 9.45
C LYS A 712 -16.33 -19.58 10.28
N PHE A 713 -17.07 -20.67 10.45
CA PHE A 713 -16.72 -21.81 11.27
C PHE A 713 -16.88 -23.09 10.45
N THR A 714 -15.76 -23.78 10.21
CA THR A 714 -15.74 -25.12 9.60
C THR A 714 -15.60 -26.17 10.68
N LEU A 715 -16.38 -27.26 10.60
CA LEU A 715 -16.27 -28.36 11.55
C LEU A 715 -15.06 -29.26 11.22
N GLU A 716 -14.28 -29.61 12.24
CA GLU A 716 -13.24 -30.64 12.17
C GLU A 716 -13.88 -32.02 12.22
N ASP A 717 -13.46 -32.88 11.31
CA ASP A 717 -13.99 -34.23 11.10
C ASP A 717 -13.63 -35.21 12.23
N VAL A 718 -14.63 -35.91 12.76
CA VAL A 718 -14.46 -37.02 13.72
C VAL A 718 -14.83 -38.34 13.05
N ASN A 719 -13.99 -39.36 13.21
CA ASN A 719 -14.21 -40.72 12.70
C ASN A 719 -15.34 -41.44 13.47
N ASP A 720 -16.57 -41.02 13.24
CA ASP A 720 -17.82 -41.41 13.90
C ASP A 720 -18.62 -42.41 13.04
N ASN A 721 -18.48 -42.34 11.71
CA ASN A 721 -19.12 -43.27 10.79
C ASN A 721 -18.22 -44.47 10.46
N ALA A 722 -18.85 -45.58 10.06
CA ALA A 722 -18.14 -46.79 9.71
C ALA A 722 -18.27 -47.06 8.20
N PRO A 723 -17.24 -47.61 7.54
CA PRO A 723 -17.23 -47.85 6.09
C PRO A 723 -18.47 -48.57 5.59
N ILE A 724 -19.26 -47.95 4.72
CA ILE A 724 -20.52 -48.50 4.20
C ILE A 724 -20.25 -49.20 2.87
N PHE A 725 -20.51 -50.52 2.79
CA PHE A 725 -20.58 -51.21 1.51
C PHE A 725 -21.73 -50.62 0.66
N PHE A 726 -21.40 -50.11 -0.53
CA PHE A 726 -22.30 -49.23 -1.28
C PHE A 726 -23.59 -49.96 -1.69
N ASP A 727 -24.73 -49.38 -1.28
CA ASP A 727 -26.09 -49.91 -1.48
C ASP A 727 -26.36 -51.27 -0.80
N SER A 728 -26.33 -51.25 0.53
CA SER A 728 -26.66 -52.37 1.41
C SER A 728 -28.16 -52.61 1.61
N GLU A 729 -29.03 -51.65 1.25
CA GLU A 729 -30.49 -51.76 1.44
C GLU A 729 -31.30 -51.95 0.14
N SER A 730 -30.82 -51.52 -1.04
CA SER A 730 -31.49 -51.90 -2.28
C SER A 730 -31.08 -53.33 -2.69
N GLU A 731 -32.08 -54.17 -2.96
CA GLU A 731 -31.82 -55.46 -3.62
C GLU A 731 -31.23 -55.27 -5.04
N ALA A 732 -31.23 -54.05 -5.59
CA ALA A 732 -30.98 -53.80 -7.01
C ALA A 732 -29.49 -53.76 -7.38
N LEU A 733 -28.59 -53.26 -6.54
CA LEU A 733 -27.14 -53.36 -6.81
C LEU A 733 -26.61 -54.77 -6.52
N LEU A 734 -27.12 -55.44 -5.48
CA LEU A 734 -26.85 -56.87 -5.23
C LEU A 734 -27.36 -57.79 -6.35
N GLN A 735 -28.38 -57.36 -7.11
CA GLN A 735 -28.84 -58.03 -8.34
C GLN A 735 -27.95 -57.78 -9.56
N ASN A 736 -27.09 -56.75 -9.54
CA ASN A 736 -26.36 -56.27 -10.72
C ASN A 736 -24.83 -56.28 -10.57
N MET A 737 -24.28 -56.94 -9.54
CA MET A 737 -22.87 -57.33 -9.46
C MET A 737 -22.59 -58.46 -10.47
N PRO A 738 -22.02 -58.20 -11.66
CA PRO A 738 -21.98 -59.21 -12.72
C PRO A 738 -20.85 -60.18 -12.43
N TRP A 739 -21.17 -61.47 -12.44
CA TRP A 739 -20.17 -62.52 -12.31
C TRP A 739 -19.43 -62.70 -13.64
N TYR A 740 -18.24 -62.10 -13.72
CA TYR A 740 -17.37 -62.28 -14.88
C TYR A 740 -16.50 -63.52 -14.68
N ARG A 741 -16.78 -64.58 -15.46
CA ARG A 741 -15.85 -65.70 -15.63
C ARG A 741 -14.66 -65.20 -16.43
N SER A 742 -13.46 -65.23 -15.87
CA SER A 742 -12.26 -64.84 -16.62
C SER A 742 -11.91 -65.91 -17.67
N THR A 743 -11.42 -65.44 -18.81
CA THR A 743 -10.79 -66.26 -19.86
C THR A 743 -9.27 -66.33 -19.73
N ASP A 744 -8.72 -65.82 -18.62
CA ASP A 744 -7.32 -65.99 -18.22
C ASP A 744 -6.95 -67.49 -18.09
N PRO A 745 -5.65 -67.85 -18.18
CA PRO A 745 -5.20 -69.25 -18.10
C PRO A 745 -5.49 -69.96 -16.77
N VAL A 746 -5.99 -69.26 -15.74
CA VAL A 746 -6.56 -69.86 -14.53
C VAL A 746 -8.06 -69.53 -14.50
N PRO A 747 -8.97 -70.48 -14.77
CA PRO A 747 -10.40 -70.22 -14.78
C PRO A 747 -10.89 -69.84 -13.38
N GLY A 748 -11.70 -68.79 -13.31
CA GLY A 748 -12.23 -68.25 -12.07
C GLY A 748 -13.22 -67.12 -12.28
N PHE A 749 -13.87 -66.72 -11.20
CA PHE A 749 -14.93 -65.72 -11.17
C PHE A 749 -14.41 -64.44 -10.49
N TRP A 750 -14.83 -63.26 -10.94
CA TRP A 750 -14.58 -62.02 -10.21
C TRP A 750 -15.74 -61.04 -10.19
N THR A 751 -15.71 -60.13 -9.21
CA THR A 751 -16.69 -59.06 -9.00
C THR A 751 -16.01 -57.79 -8.44
N GLN A 752 -16.68 -56.64 -8.52
CA GLN A 752 -16.13 -55.32 -8.15
C GLN A 752 -16.84 -54.76 -6.91
N ILE A 753 -16.19 -54.79 -5.76
CA ILE A 753 -16.76 -54.26 -4.52
C ILE A 753 -16.62 -52.73 -4.51
N ARG A 754 -17.60 -52.03 -3.93
CA ARG A 754 -17.59 -50.59 -3.68
C ARG A 754 -17.89 -50.31 -2.22
N ILE A 755 -17.17 -49.35 -1.65
CA ILE A 755 -17.30 -48.88 -0.28
C ILE A 755 -17.38 -47.36 -0.36
N TYR A 756 -18.16 -46.75 0.52
CA TYR A 756 -18.20 -45.32 0.75
C TYR A 756 -18.23 -45.07 2.24
N ASP A 757 -17.47 -44.08 2.66
CA ASP A 757 -17.43 -43.58 4.01
C ASP A 757 -17.78 -42.08 3.92
N PRO A 758 -18.72 -41.55 4.73
CA PRO A 758 -19.08 -40.14 4.66
C PRO A 758 -18.01 -39.22 5.26
N ASP A 759 -17.14 -39.74 6.14
CA ASP A 759 -16.10 -39.00 6.87
C ASP A 759 -15.01 -38.47 5.90
N LEU A 760 -14.13 -37.58 6.36
CA LEU A 760 -13.23 -36.80 5.50
C LEU A 760 -11.75 -37.18 5.66
N GLY A 761 -11.00 -37.12 4.56
CA GLY A 761 -9.55 -37.33 4.58
C GLY A 761 -9.16 -38.77 4.92
N GLU A 762 -8.31 -38.95 5.94
CA GLU A 762 -7.89 -40.29 6.38
C GLU A 762 -9.03 -41.08 7.04
N ASN A 763 -9.96 -40.40 7.71
CA ASN A 763 -11.13 -41.02 8.32
C ASN A 763 -12.03 -41.62 7.22
N GLY A 764 -12.36 -40.85 6.19
CA GLY A 764 -13.08 -41.34 5.00
C GLY A 764 -12.32 -42.33 4.09
N THR A 765 -11.06 -42.67 4.38
CA THR A 765 -10.21 -43.51 3.52
C THR A 765 -10.32 -44.98 3.94
N THR A 766 -10.86 -45.83 3.05
CA THR A 766 -11.20 -47.22 3.41
C THR A 766 -10.26 -48.28 2.83
N VAL A 767 -10.05 -49.35 3.59
CA VAL A 767 -9.23 -50.53 3.26
C VAL A 767 -10.11 -51.79 3.36
N LEU A 768 -10.18 -52.53 2.26
CA LEU A 768 -10.93 -53.79 2.16
C LEU A 768 -10.02 -54.99 2.44
N SER A 769 -10.54 -55.97 3.17
CA SER A 769 -9.86 -57.20 3.56
C SER A 769 -10.79 -58.42 3.54
N VAL A 770 -10.22 -59.62 3.52
CA VAL A 770 -10.93 -60.91 3.64
C VAL A 770 -10.62 -61.52 5.01
N LEU A 771 -11.63 -62.07 5.70
CA LEU A 771 -11.46 -62.64 7.03
C LEU A 771 -11.00 -64.10 6.99
N GLU A 772 -10.02 -64.45 7.84
CA GLU A 772 -9.49 -65.83 7.94
C GLU A 772 -10.48 -66.87 8.48
N LYS A 773 -11.46 -66.41 9.26
CA LYS A 773 -12.47 -67.25 9.93
C LYS A 773 -13.84 -66.58 9.79
N PRO A 774 -14.92 -67.37 9.67
CA PRO A 774 -16.28 -66.82 9.71
C PRO A 774 -16.58 -66.23 11.10
N PRO A 775 -17.43 -65.18 11.21
CA PRO A 775 -17.82 -64.63 12.51
C PRO A 775 -18.65 -65.64 13.31
N ALA A 776 -18.49 -65.62 14.64
CA ALA A 776 -18.59 -66.77 15.57
C ALA A 776 -19.85 -67.66 15.56
N ASP A 777 -20.95 -67.23 14.93
CA ASP A 777 -22.19 -68.01 14.73
C ASP A 777 -22.40 -68.39 13.25
N SER A 778 -21.43 -69.03 12.59
CA SER A 778 -21.61 -69.53 11.22
C SER A 778 -20.99 -70.91 11.01
N THR A 779 -21.78 -71.78 10.39
CA THR A 779 -21.41 -73.11 9.90
C THR A 779 -21.26 -73.13 8.37
N ASP A 780 -21.22 -71.95 7.73
CA ASP A 780 -21.09 -71.82 6.29
C ASP A 780 -19.72 -72.32 5.79
N PRO A 781 -19.65 -72.99 4.62
CA PRO A 781 -18.38 -73.27 3.95
C PRO A 781 -17.71 -71.96 3.51
N ASN A 782 -16.66 -71.56 4.25
CA ASN A 782 -15.95 -70.29 4.02
C ASN A 782 -14.60 -70.49 3.31
N LEU A 783 -14.39 -69.71 2.26
CA LEU A 783 -13.11 -69.54 1.57
C LEU A 783 -12.19 -68.61 2.38
N ARG A 784 -10.95 -69.05 2.61
CA ARG A 784 -9.95 -68.28 3.36
C ARG A 784 -9.23 -67.26 2.47
N PRO A 785 -8.58 -66.21 3.04
CA PRO A 785 -7.84 -65.21 2.27
C PRO A 785 -6.77 -65.77 1.33
N HIS A 786 -6.18 -66.92 1.67
CA HIS A 786 -5.19 -67.62 0.84
C HIS A 786 -5.80 -68.36 -0.37
N GLN A 787 -7.14 -68.40 -0.48
CA GLN A 787 -7.89 -69.10 -1.52
C GLN A 787 -8.62 -68.13 -2.47
N VAL A 788 -8.55 -66.82 -2.21
CA VAL A 788 -9.18 -65.76 -3.01
C VAL A 788 -8.19 -64.64 -3.25
N THR A 789 -8.34 -63.87 -4.32
CA THR A 789 -7.45 -62.75 -4.64
C THR A 789 -8.23 -61.45 -4.61
N LEU A 790 -7.93 -60.61 -3.62
CA LEU A 790 -8.45 -59.25 -3.53
C LEU A 790 -7.42 -58.28 -4.14
N PHE A 791 -7.82 -57.56 -5.17
CA PHE A 791 -7.03 -56.53 -5.83
C PHE A 791 -7.22 -55.17 -5.15
N LYS A 792 -6.20 -54.30 -5.25
CA LYS A 792 -6.21 -52.94 -4.64
C LYS A 792 -7.28 -52.01 -5.18
N ASP A 793 -7.89 -52.34 -6.31
CA ASP A 793 -9.00 -51.59 -6.93
C ASP A 793 -10.39 -52.05 -6.45
N GLY A 794 -10.44 -52.97 -5.48
CA GLY A 794 -11.69 -53.52 -4.94
C GLY A 794 -12.26 -54.71 -5.72
N ARG A 795 -11.57 -55.20 -6.77
CA ARG A 795 -11.96 -56.47 -7.41
C ARG A 795 -11.61 -57.66 -6.53
N LEU A 796 -12.54 -58.59 -6.38
CA LEU A 796 -12.33 -59.87 -5.71
C LEU A 796 -12.46 -61.00 -6.73
N TRP A 797 -11.48 -61.91 -6.77
CA TRP A 797 -11.42 -63.08 -7.65
C TRP A 797 -11.36 -64.39 -6.86
N VAL A 798 -11.99 -65.44 -7.39
CA VAL A 798 -12.06 -66.79 -6.82
C VAL A 798 -11.81 -67.83 -7.91
N ALA A 799 -10.87 -68.75 -7.72
CA ALA A 799 -10.59 -69.82 -8.68
C ALA A 799 -11.78 -70.79 -8.82
N GLU A 800 -12.10 -71.20 -10.04
CA GLU A 800 -13.27 -72.07 -10.33
C GLU A 800 -13.16 -73.44 -9.62
N GLU A 801 -11.95 -73.96 -9.47
CA GLU A 801 -11.66 -75.23 -8.81
C GLU A 801 -12.10 -75.31 -7.33
N LEU A 802 -12.16 -74.16 -6.65
CA LEU A 802 -12.52 -74.07 -5.22
C LEU A 802 -14.04 -74.14 -4.98
N VAL A 803 -14.83 -73.90 -6.02
CA VAL A 803 -16.30 -73.86 -5.96
C VAL A 803 -16.92 -75.07 -6.67
N LYS A 804 -16.19 -75.68 -7.60
CA LYS A 804 -16.64 -76.79 -8.46
C LYS A 804 -17.12 -78.00 -7.66
N GLY A 805 -18.42 -78.31 -7.78
CA GLY A 805 -19.05 -79.45 -7.09
C GLY A 805 -19.50 -79.17 -5.65
N VAL A 806 -19.41 -77.91 -5.20
CA VAL A 806 -19.96 -77.45 -3.91
C VAL A 806 -21.05 -76.42 -4.22
N ALA A 807 -22.29 -76.69 -3.81
CA ALA A 807 -23.43 -75.84 -4.17
C ALA A 807 -23.28 -74.38 -3.69
N LEU A 808 -22.70 -74.17 -2.51
CA LEU A 808 -22.50 -72.85 -1.89
C LEU A 808 -21.11 -72.79 -1.26
N GLN A 809 -20.41 -71.68 -1.49
CA GLN A 809 -19.21 -71.20 -0.78
C GLN A 809 -19.50 -69.78 -0.28
N VAL A 810 -18.68 -69.28 0.64
CA VAL A 810 -18.82 -67.94 1.22
C VAL A 810 -17.45 -67.26 1.30
N VAL A 811 -17.43 -65.93 1.13
CA VAL A 811 -16.30 -65.07 1.49
C VAL A 811 -16.79 -64.04 2.50
N TYR A 812 -16.19 -63.99 3.68
CA TYR A 812 -16.40 -62.88 4.63
C TYR A 812 -15.40 -61.75 4.36
N LEU A 813 -15.94 -60.56 4.15
CA LEU A 813 -15.24 -59.32 3.84
C LEU A 813 -15.33 -58.37 5.03
N ARG A 814 -14.27 -57.59 5.26
CA ARG A 814 -14.28 -56.46 6.20
C ARG A 814 -13.69 -55.23 5.55
N ALA A 815 -14.45 -54.14 5.54
CA ALA A 815 -13.99 -52.80 5.22
C ALA A 815 -13.63 -52.09 6.54
N VAL A 816 -12.45 -51.48 6.61
CA VAL A 816 -11.92 -50.74 7.77
C VAL A 816 -11.52 -49.35 7.28
N ASP A 817 -11.74 -48.30 8.07
CA ASP A 817 -11.21 -46.98 7.75
C ASP A 817 -9.69 -46.85 8.05
N MET A 818 -9.12 -45.68 7.79
CA MET A 818 -7.75 -45.31 8.14
C MET A 818 -7.70 -44.26 9.27
N GLY A 819 -8.79 -44.14 10.03
CA GLY A 819 -8.98 -43.19 11.13
C GLY A 819 -7.91 -43.29 12.20
N SER A 820 -7.08 -42.25 12.31
CA SER A 820 -5.88 -42.25 13.16
C SER A 820 -6.14 -42.38 14.66
N ARG A 821 -7.34 -42.00 15.14
CA ARG A 821 -7.74 -42.11 16.56
C ARG A 821 -8.34 -43.47 16.91
N ARG A 822 -9.18 -44.02 16.02
CA ARG A 822 -9.92 -45.26 16.22
C ARG A 822 -10.42 -45.76 14.87
N GLN A 823 -10.03 -46.98 14.50
CA GLN A 823 -10.55 -47.60 13.28
C GLN A 823 -11.92 -48.25 13.50
N LEU A 824 -12.93 -47.76 12.79
CA LEU A 824 -14.24 -48.38 12.63
C LEU A 824 -14.23 -49.32 11.40
N HIS A 825 -15.21 -50.22 11.35
CA HIS A 825 -15.29 -51.24 10.30
C HIS A 825 -16.69 -51.81 10.15
N SER A 826 -16.98 -52.34 8.96
CA SER A 826 -18.18 -53.12 8.66
C SER A 826 -17.82 -54.49 8.08
N GLU A 827 -18.73 -55.46 8.20
CA GLU A 827 -18.53 -56.84 7.71
C GLU A 827 -19.65 -57.30 6.79
N ALA A 828 -19.26 -57.89 5.65
CA ALA A 828 -20.17 -58.39 4.64
C ALA A 828 -19.91 -59.88 4.30
N LYS A 829 -20.98 -60.66 4.23
CA LYS A 829 -20.98 -62.05 3.76
C LYS A 829 -21.29 -62.07 2.26
N LEU A 830 -20.28 -62.25 1.42
CA LEU A 830 -20.49 -62.51 -0.01
C LEU A 830 -20.73 -64.01 -0.22
N ILE A 831 -21.86 -64.37 -0.85
CA ILE A 831 -22.15 -65.76 -1.22
C ILE A 831 -21.57 -66.05 -2.60
N VAL A 832 -20.82 -67.15 -2.69
CA VAL A 832 -20.13 -67.64 -3.88
C VAL A 832 -20.78 -68.97 -4.28
N ASP A 833 -21.59 -68.97 -5.34
CA ASP A 833 -22.35 -70.15 -5.77
C ASP A 833 -22.20 -70.32 -7.29
N PRO A 834 -21.82 -71.50 -7.80
CA PRO A 834 -21.47 -71.70 -9.20
C PRO A 834 -22.64 -72.11 -10.09
N GLU A 835 -23.82 -72.46 -9.55
CA GLU A 835 -24.85 -73.18 -10.30
C GLU A 835 -25.92 -72.30 -10.99
N SER A 836 -25.97 -70.99 -10.73
CA SER A 836 -26.93 -70.05 -11.36
C SER A 836 -26.80 -70.00 -12.89
N ASP A 837 -25.57 -70.11 -13.40
CA ASP A 837 -25.25 -69.87 -14.82
C ASP A 837 -25.95 -70.88 -15.76
N GLN A 838 -26.50 -71.98 -15.23
CA GLN A 838 -27.34 -72.93 -15.99
C GLN A 838 -28.72 -72.36 -16.38
N HIS A 839 -29.20 -71.29 -15.73
CA HIS A 839 -30.51 -70.68 -15.97
C HIS A 839 -30.46 -69.34 -16.73
N GLY A 840 -29.52 -69.21 -17.68
CA GLY A 840 -29.74 -68.43 -18.90
C GLY A 840 -29.80 -66.90 -18.77
N ARG A 841 -28.71 -66.26 -18.32
CA ARG A 841 -28.34 -64.85 -18.56
C ARG A 841 -29.29 -63.71 -18.14
N ASN A 842 -30.48 -63.98 -17.58
CA ASN A 842 -31.41 -62.94 -17.13
C ASN A 842 -31.50 -62.85 -15.59
N GLN A 843 -30.71 -61.94 -15.02
CA GLN A 843 -30.98 -61.20 -13.76
C GLN A 843 -31.68 -61.97 -12.61
N LEU A 844 -31.09 -63.07 -12.12
CA LEU A 844 -31.57 -63.77 -10.91
C LEU A 844 -30.58 -63.69 -9.74
N LYS A 845 -30.77 -62.62 -8.95
CA LYS A 845 -30.62 -62.52 -7.49
C LYS A 845 -29.68 -63.53 -6.82
N ARG A 846 -28.50 -63.09 -6.37
CA ARG A 846 -27.71 -63.77 -5.33
C ARG A 846 -27.23 -62.76 -4.27
N PRO A 847 -27.67 -62.87 -3.01
CA PRO A 847 -27.44 -61.83 -2.00
C PRO A 847 -26.02 -61.87 -1.41
N MET A 848 -25.42 -60.68 -1.31
CA MET A 848 -24.48 -60.39 -0.23
C MET A 848 -25.32 -60.07 1.02
N PHE A 849 -24.96 -60.60 2.19
CA PHE A 849 -25.62 -60.26 3.45
C PHE A 849 -24.65 -59.48 4.33
N VAL A 850 -24.91 -58.19 4.56
CA VAL A 850 -24.17 -57.42 5.56
C VAL A 850 -24.52 -57.98 6.95
N ARG A 851 -23.50 -58.35 7.74
CA ARG A 851 -23.70 -58.74 9.14
C ARG A 851 -23.62 -57.46 9.97
N SER A 852 -24.76 -57.02 10.49
CA SER A 852 -24.86 -55.85 11.38
C SER A 852 -24.26 -56.18 12.77
N ASN A 853 -22.94 -56.34 12.84
CA ASN A 853 -22.22 -56.46 14.11
C ASN A 853 -22.38 -55.14 14.87
N SER A 854 -23.19 -55.15 15.92
CA SER A 854 -23.64 -53.95 16.63
C SER A 854 -22.56 -53.38 17.55
N TYR A 855 -21.59 -52.67 16.98
CA TYR A 855 -20.64 -51.85 17.73
C TYR A 855 -20.54 -50.45 17.14
N SER A 856 -20.99 -49.44 17.90
CA SER A 856 -20.67 -48.02 17.70
C SER A 856 -21.17 -47.35 16.41
N ALA A 857 -22.30 -47.78 15.84
CA ALA A 857 -22.95 -47.00 14.79
C ALA A 857 -23.53 -45.69 15.36
N GLY A 858 -23.19 -44.56 14.74
CA GLY A 858 -23.79 -43.24 14.99
C GLY A 858 -25.31 -43.24 14.80
N GLN A 859 -26.00 -42.24 15.35
CA GLN A 859 -27.46 -42.31 15.57
C GLN A 859 -28.34 -42.28 14.30
N PHE A 860 -27.77 -42.02 13.12
CA PHE A 860 -28.52 -41.70 11.90
C PHE A 860 -29.49 -42.81 11.47
N MET A 861 -29.07 -44.08 11.50
CA MET A 861 -29.91 -45.21 11.05
C MET A 861 -31.11 -45.53 11.97
N GLN A 862 -31.14 -45.06 13.23
CA GLN A 862 -32.32 -45.30 14.10
C GLN A 862 -33.54 -44.43 13.74
N LYS A 863 -33.34 -43.36 12.95
CA LYS A 863 -34.39 -42.36 12.65
C LYS A 863 -35.28 -42.76 11.47
N LEU A 864 -34.74 -43.47 10.47
CA LEU A 864 -35.47 -43.94 9.29
C LEU A 864 -36.33 -45.19 9.58
N VAL A 865 -35.82 -46.15 10.36
CA VAL A 865 -36.57 -47.40 10.67
C VAL A 865 -37.83 -47.10 11.49
N ARG A 866 -37.76 -46.19 12.48
CA ARG A 866 -38.90 -45.86 13.36
C ARG A 866 -40.09 -45.17 12.66
N LEU A 867 -39.96 -44.77 11.40
CA LEU A 867 -41.06 -44.18 10.62
C LEU A 867 -41.91 -45.20 9.84
N LYS A 868 -41.58 -46.51 9.89
CA LYS A 868 -42.37 -47.57 9.23
C LYS A 868 -43.16 -48.49 10.17
N ASP A 869 -42.68 -48.72 11.40
CA ASP A 869 -43.19 -49.81 12.25
C ASP A 869 -44.39 -49.45 13.15
N ASN A 870 -44.86 -48.21 13.15
CA ASN A 870 -45.96 -47.75 14.02
C ASN A 870 -47.38 -47.97 13.43
N PHE A 871 -47.60 -49.08 12.70
CA PHE A 871 -48.90 -49.40 12.07
C PHE A 871 -49.36 -50.87 12.23
N THR A 872 -49.22 -51.45 13.42
CA THR A 872 -50.00 -52.63 13.83
C THR A 872 -50.76 -52.38 15.13
N ALA A 873 -52.08 -52.17 15.04
CA ALA A 873 -52.93 -51.88 16.20
C ALA A 873 -53.53 -53.16 16.81
N ALA A 874 -53.44 -53.29 18.14
CA ALA A 874 -54.24 -54.20 18.96
C ALA A 874 -54.80 -53.44 20.17
N PRO A 875 -56.00 -53.77 20.68
CA PRO A 875 -56.84 -52.77 21.36
C PRO A 875 -56.61 -52.65 22.88
N VAL A 876 -56.64 -51.41 23.36
CA VAL A 876 -56.91 -51.09 24.78
C VAL A 876 -58.20 -50.27 24.85
N ALA A 877 -59.14 -50.68 25.69
CA ALA A 877 -60.48 -50.10 25.72
C ALA A 877 -60.51 -48.77 26.51
N MET A 878 -60.92 -47.68 25.86
CA MET A 878 -61.29 -46.44 26.54
C MET A 878 -62.81 -46.36 26.79
N SER A 879 -63.20 -45.74 27.90
CA SER A 879 -64.60 -45.69 28.34
C SER A 879 -65.46 -44.71 27.54
N LYS A 880 -66.76 -45.00 27.45
CA LYS A 880 -67.73 -44.30 26.59
C LYS A 880 -67.96 -42.81 26.92
N ALA A 881 -67.39 -42.28 28.00
CA ALA A 881 -67.58 -40.89 28.42
C ALA A 881 -66.86 -39.88 27.50
N HIS A 882 -65.62 -40.16 27.09
CA HIS A 882 -64.79 -39.19 26.36
C HIS A 882 -65.20 -39.01 24.89
N VAL A 883 -65.78 -40.04 24.27
CA VAL A 883 -66.23 -40.01 22.86
C VAL A 883 -67.36 -39.00 22.64
N ILE A 884 -68.27 -38.87 23.61
CA ILE A 884 -69.43 -37.97 23.51
C ILE A 884 -68.99 -36.49 23.53
N LEU A 885 -68.04 -36.14 24.40
CA LEU A 885 -67.55 -34.77 24.53
C LEU A 885 -66.86 -34.27 23.25
N LEU A 886 -66.05 -35.14 22.63
CA LEU A 886 -65.29 -34.82 21.40
C LEU A 886 -66.21 -34.60 20.20
N ILE A 887 -67.25 -35.43 20.03
CA ILE A 887 -68.21 -35.31 18.94
C ILE A 887 -69.01 -34.00 19.06
N VAL A 888 -69.48 -33.66 20.26
CA VAL A 888 -70.23 -32.40 20.50
C VAL A 888 -69.34 -31.16 20.27
N GLY A 889 -68.08 -31.18 20.73
CA GLY A 889 -67.15 -30.07 20.55
C GLY A 889 -66.84 -29.77 19.08
N VAL A 890 -66.52 -30.79 18.29
CA VAL A 890 -66.20 -30.62 16.86
C VAL A 890 -67.43 -30.15 16.07
N SER A 891 -68.63 -30.69 16.34
CA SER A 891 -69.86 -30.23 15.69
C SER A 891 -70.14 -28.74 15.94
N LEU A 892 -69.93 -28.25 17.16
CA LEU A 892 -70.18 -26.84 17.50
C LEU A 892 -69.25 -25.88 16.73
N ILE A 893 -67.97 -26.25 16.61
CA ILE A 893 -66.95 -25.45 15.89
C ILE A 893 -67.28 -25.39 14.39
N CYS A 894 -67.69 -26.50 13.77
CA CYS A 894 -68.13 -26.51 12.37
C CYS A 894 -69.36 -25.63 12.13
N CYS A 895 -70.33 -25.61 13.04
CA CYS A 895 -71.51 -24.73 12.94
C CYS A 895 -71.16 -23.23 13.04
N ILE A 896 -70.17 -22.87 13.87
CA ILE A 896 -69.70 -21.48 14.01
C ILE A 896 -68.97 -21.03 12.73
N LEU A 897 -68.09 -21.87 12.17
CA LEU A 897 -67.37 -21.56 10.93
C LEU A 897 -68.30 -21.51 9.70
N ALA A 898 -69.38 -22.30 9.68
CA ALA A 898 -70.39 -22.22 8.63
C ALA A 898 -71.18 -20.90 8.68
N SER A 899 -71.55 -20.41 9.86
CA SER A 899 -72.36 -19.19 9.99
C SER A 899 -71.58 -17.91 9.66
N THR A 900 -70.28 -17.84 10.00
CA THR A 900 -69.41 -16.71 9.62
C THR A 900 -69.20 -16.65 8.10
N CYS A 901 -69.00 -17.78 7.42
CA CYS A 901 -68.94 -17.82 5.96
C CYS A 901 -70.23 -17.30 5.30
N VAL A 902 -71.42 -17.68 5.80
CA VAL A 902 -72.69 -17.17 5.27
C VAL A 902 -72.85 -15.68 5.52
N ALA A 903 -72.47 -15.17 6.70
CA ALA A 903 -72.52 -13.74 7.00
C ALA A 903 -71.64 -12.89 6.05
N CYS A 904 -70.42 -13.36 5.74
CA CYS A 904 -69.52 -12.68 4.80
C CYS A 904 -70.02 -12.69 3.34
N VAL A 905 -70.85 -13.65 2.94
CA VAL A 905 -71.47 -13.70 1.60
C VAL A 905 -72.71 -12.81 1.50
N VAL A 906 -73.47 -12.65 2.59
CA VAL A 906 -74.66 -11.76 2.63
C VAL A 906 -74.26 -10.28 2.71
N LEU A 907 -73.18 -9.93 3.42
CA LEU A 907 -72.66 -8.56 3.53
C LEU A 907 -71.91 -8.03 2.28
N ARG A 908 -72.15 -8.62 1.10
CA ARG A 908 -71.52 -8.22 -0.17
C ARG A 908 -72.51 -8.08 -1.33
N LYS A 909 -73.77 -7.74 -1.01
CA LYS A 909 -74.83 -7.31 -1.93
C LYS A 909 -75.56 -6.10 -1.35
#